data_AF-A0A2R8CAD6-F1
#
_entry.id   AF-A0A2R8CAD6-F1
#
_cell.length_a   1.000
_cell.length_b   1.000
_cell.length_c   1.000
_cell.angle_alpha   90.00
_cell.angle_beta   90.00
_cell.angle_gamma   90.00
#
_symmetry.space_group_name_H-M   'P 1'
#
loop_
_entity.id
_entity.type
_entity.pdbx_description
1 polymer ?
#
loop_
_entity_poly.entity_id
_entity_poly.type
_entity_poly.pdbx_seq_one_letter_code
_entity_poly.pdbx_strand_id
1 'polypeptide(L)'
;MSYSDWILERSFGGLGTAAAPGVAASVDGWVDGPSAPGALEACNRLVLSATRKDSSDSVSTIVLLVGGAGNGKSKLAADTIQRLETAKLIGHAGGVQRLYEYELECGKRLNVLNDATIQPEGKSTSPLVNDLVRSMERGDHMLACVNRGVLINEMRGLSSIAYKGYEAAAGAIIAWLLGQEFEKSCELHLEVQEMAQTDHYSYGVIKTEQDTVAEVHVVFMDHASLLEEWPSVREKAGNLQGPVCLDPIDVRPLDAESGTETKLAFGVCVSGTSGNFLDAHGDDELDPILANAKVLSSSLVARGWCAVARGAEVVSGTHFTYRELWALYVHSIVGPAAPETLAKLSSHVERLIGKARSTDKDKRLSALLGLGRLRAHMLLFDAGKPSDADDDLVPVDDFDWPLTSNEALAAMTLADPLRDFGPSDGEGYREIAELVSEIEEGRKPGEMLAAKDPRFAAIWTPLDAEIERAVLQETKPGRDKATMKRRNWLLGWYGRYFYRMVGLARGWPAHFSLISEWQESWLDANKRGSLSSALENALFEIVMPGDGQRGETYFSILGPRVEPANGAAAGSYIELSRRDFDLRASTAGDRIELTFEKTMRGREPKPVVEAVLDFHLLREAVARKGGHGFTDSLSLIEPRIERMRAGLVAGQLADRDNSRRYQFIRGRHVVSSR
;
A
#
# COMPACT_ATOMS: atom_id res chain seq x y z
N MET A 1 -30.75 18.33 10.64
CA MET A 1 -29.39 18.28 10.09
C MET A 1 -29.35 17.13 9.09
N SER A 2 -28.73 17.33 7.94
CA SER A 2 -28.52 16.29 6.95
C SER A 2 -27.08 16.40 6.51
N TYR A 3 -26.36 15.28 6.52
CA TYR A 3 -25.01 15.23 5.95
C TYR A 3 -25.12 15.20 4.42
N SER A 4 -24.11 15.76 3.76
CA SER A 4 -24.11 15.87 2.30
C SER A 4 -23.90 14.52 1.63
N ASP A 5 -24.84 14.10 0.77
CA ASP A 5 -24.83 12.79 0.10
C ASP A 5 -23.64 12.61 -0.87
N TRP A 6 -23.06 13.70 -1.39
CA TRP A 6 -21.93 13.66 -2.33
C TRP A 6 -20.71 12.92 -1.75
N ILE A 7 -20.55 12.91 -0.41
CA ILE A 7 -19.46 12.20 0.26
C ILE A 7 -19.50 10.68 -0.01
N LEU A 8 -20.68 10.13 -0.31
CA LEU A 8 -20.87 8.69 -0.55
C LEU A 8 -20.44 8.24 -1.95
N GLU A 9 -20.15 9.16 -2.87
CA GLU A 9 -19.82 8.80 -4.26
C GLU A 9 -18.54 7.98 -4.39
N ARG A 10 -17.58 8.23 -3.50
CA ARG A 10 -16.30 7.49 -3.42
C ARG A 10 -16.23 6.55 -2.21
N SER A 11 -17.38 6.22 -1.60
CA SER A 11 -17.45 5.20 -0.55
C SER A 11 -17.30 3.78 -1.12
N PHE A 12 -17.20 2.76 -0.26
CA PHE A 12 -17.25 1.36 -0.69
C PHE A 12 -18.58 1.08 -1.41
N GLY A 13 -18.51 0.82 -2.73
CA GLY A 13 -19.70 0.59 -3.58
C GLY A 13 -20.28 1.84 -4.24
N GLY A 14 -19.65 3.02 -4.07
CA GLY A 14 -20.08 4.27 -4.69
C GLY A 14 -19.91 4.32 -6.23
N LEU A 15 -20.82 5.05 -6.91
CA LEU A 15 -20.88 5.16 -8.37
C LEU A 15 -19.76 6.02 -8.98
N GLY A 16 -19.11 6.89 -8.20
CA GLY A 16 -18.05 7.80 -8.65
C GLY A 16 -16.68 7.14 -8.88
N THR A 17 -16.62 5.81 -8.92
CA THR A 17 -15.38 5.02 -8.94
C THR A 17 -14.89 4.61 -10.33
N ALA A 18 -15.61 5.00 -11.39
CA ALA A 18 -15.25 4.78 -12.79
C ALA A 18 -15.47 6.06 -13.63
N ALA A 19 -14.37 6.68 -14.09
CA ALA A 19 -14.41 7.80 -15.02
C ALA A 19 -14.29 7.27 -16.46
N ALA A 20 -15.15 7.74 -17.38
CA ALA A 20 -14.99 7.52 -18.81
C ALA A 20 -14.33 8.75 -19.46
N PRO A 21 -13.43 8.58 -20.45
CA PRO A 21 -12.86 9.69 -21.19
C PRO A 21 -13.96 10.53 -21.84
N GLY A 22 -14.02 11.83 -21.52
CA GLY A 22 -15.00 12.77 -22.07
C GLY A 22 -16.28 12.98 -21.24
N VAL A 23 -16.46 12.28 -20.13
CA VAL A 23 -17.48 12.66 -19.12
C VAL A 23 -16.83 13.67 -18.18
N ALA A 24 -17.36 14.90 -18.12
CA ALA A 24 -16.88 15.91 -17.19
C ALA A 24 -16.92 15.34 -15.76
N ALA A 25 -15.76 15.19 -15.14
CA ALA A 25 -15.67 14.87 -13.73
C ALA A 25 -16.07 16.12 -12.96
N SER A 26 -17.33 16.23 -12.55
CA SER A 26 -17.71 17.30 -11.64
C SER A 26 -18.66 16.76 -10.59
N VAL A 27 -18.12 16.57 -9.40
CA VAL A 27 -18.88 16.84 -8.18
C VAL A 27 -18.03 17.78 -7.35
N ASP A 28 -18.58 18.98 -7.13
CA ASP A 28 -17.98 20.04 -6.33
C ASP A 28 -17.77 19.50 -4.90
N GLY A 29 -16.52 19.26 -4.51
CA GLY A 29 -16.17 18.81 -3.16
C GLY A 29 -14.95 17.91 -3.05
N TRP A 30 -14.67 17.11 -4.08
CA TRP A 30 -13.49 16.23 -4.09
C TRP A 30 -12.23 16.95 -4.57
N VAL A 31 -11.15 16.88 -3.79
CA VAL A 31 -9.84 17.41 -4.21
C VAL A 31 -9.07 16.34 -4.99
N ASP A 32 -8.61 16.70 -6.19
CA ASP A 32 -7.79 15.81 -7.01
C ASP A 32 -6.41 15.60 -6.37
N GLY A 33 -5.97 14.34 -6.35
CA GLY A 33 -4.62 13.98 -5.92
C GLY A 33 -3.61 14.13 -7.06
N PRO A 34 -2.31 14.11 -6.75
CA PRO A 34 -1.29 14.10 -7.79
C PRO A 34 -1.41 12.84 -8.67
N SER A 35 -0.80 12.85 -9.86
CA SER A 35 -0.66 11.62 -10.69
C SER A 35 0.62 10.86 -10.36
N ALA A 36 0.58 9.52 -10.45
CA ALA A 36 1.72 8.65 -10.12
C ALA A 36 3.03 9.16 -10.77
N PRO A 37 4.20 8.97 -10.12
CA PRO A 37 5.45 9.58 -10.59
C PRO A 37 5.75 9.25 -12.06
N GLY A 38 5.92 10.29 -12.89
CA GLY A 38 6.17 10.15 -14.33
C GLY A 38 4.93 10.00 -15.20
N ALA A 39 3.74 9.80 -14.62
CA ALA A 39 2.50 9.59 -15.37
C ALA A 39 2.05 10.85 -16.11
N LEU A 40 1.96 11.96 -15.39
CA LEU A 40 1.56 13.24 -15.98
C LEU A 40 2.58 13.70 -17.02
N GLU A 41 3.87 13.47 -16.75
CA GLU A 41 4.99 13.83 -17.61
C GLU A 41 4.96 13.01 -18.90
N ALA A 42 4.77 11.69 -18.83
CA ALA A 42 4.60 10.85 -20.00
C ALA A 42 3.38 11.29 -20.84
N CYS A 43 2.26 11.61 -20.20
CA CYS A 43 1.10 12.20 -20.86
C CYS A 43 1.42 13.57 -21.48
N ASN A 44 2.25 14.41 -20.85
CA ASN A 44 2.71 15.67 -21.43
C ASN A 44 3.51 15.43 -22.72
N ARG A 45 4.39 14.41 -22.74
CA ARG A 45 5.18 14.06 -23.93
C ARG A 45 4.26 13.67 -25.09
N LEU A 46 3.23 12.87 -24.80
CA LEU A 46 2.20 12.52 -25.78
C LEU A 46 1.46 13.76 -26.32
N VAL A 47 0.99 14.65 -25.43
CA VAL A 47 0.28 15.88 -25.82
C VAL A 47 1.16 16.74 -26.73
N LEU A 48 2.43 16.90 -26.38
CA LEU A 48 3.38 17.68 -27.15
C LEU A 48 3.66 17.05 -28.52
N SER A 49 3.82 15.72 -28.59
CA SER A 49 4.02 15.06 -29.88
C SER A 49 2.78 15.16 -30.77
N ALA A 50 1.60 15.01 -30.19
CA ALA A 50 0.32 15.07 -30.88
C ALA A 50 -0.02 16.47 -31.44
N THR A 51 0.54 17.53 -30.87
CA THR A 51 0.25 18.93 -31.24
C THR A 51 1.28 19.58 -32.18
N ARG A 52 2.37 18.87 -32.54
CA ARG A 52 3.37 19.38 -33.51
C ARG A 52 2.77 19.48 -34.92
N LYS A 53 2.82 20.68 -35.51
CA LYS A 53 2.22 21.00 -36.83
C LYS A 53 3.05 20.54 -38.04
N ASP A 54 4.34 20.25 -37.86
CA ASP A 54 5.23 19.76 -38.92
C ASP A 54 5.42 18.23 -38.78
N SER A 55 4.50 17.41 -39.30
CA SER A 55 4.33 16.03 -38.80
C SER A 55 4.46 14.89 -39.81
N SER A 56 4.83 15.11 -41.08
CA SER A 56 5.04 13.97 -42.00
C SER A 56 6.16 13.02 -41.55
N ASP A 57 7.08 13.50 -40.71
CA ASP A 57 8.22 12.76 -40.10
C ASP A 57 8.15 12.67 -38.56
N SER A 58 7.00 13.00 -37.95
CA SER A 58 6.89 12.91 -36.48
C SER A 58 6.89 11.46 -36.02
N VAL A 59 7.76 11.10 -35.09
CA VAL A 59 7.78 9.77 -34.44
C VAL A 59 6.47 9.58 -33.66
N SER A 60 5.89 8.38 -33.72
CA SER A 60 4.69 8.06 -32.91
C SER A 60 5.04 7.97 -31.43
N THR A 61 4.10 8.32 -30.55
CA THR A 61 4.31 8.24 -29.09
C THR A 61 3.25 7.33 -28.49
N ILE A 62 3.71 6.32 -27.78
CA ILE A 62 2.89 5.32 -27.10
C ILE A 62 3.11 5.49 -25.60
N VAL A 63 2.04 5.77 -24.85
CA VAL A 63 2.07 5.85 -23.38
C VAL A 63 1.24 4.71 -22.80
N LEU A 64 1.86 3.89 -21.97
CA LEU A 64 1.23 2.75 -21.30
C LEU A 64 1.16 3.04 -19.80
N LEU A 65 -0.06 3.27 -19.30
CA LEU A 65 -0.36 3.41 -17.87
C LEU A 65 -0.71 2.02 -17.32
N VAL A 66 0.23 1.40 -16.60
CA VAL A 66 0.12 0.02 -16.13
C VAL A 66 -0.21 0.00 -14.65
N GLY A 67 -1.22 -0.76 -14.23
CA GLY A 67 -1.48 -1.02 -12.80
C GLY A 67 -2.87 -1.55 -12.51
N GLY A 68 -3.18 -1.74 -11.23
CA GLY A 68 -4.50 -2.18 -10.76
C GLY A 68 -5.66 -1.21 -11.06
N ALA A 69 -6.90 -1.70 -10.92
CA ALA A 69 -8.08 -0.85 -11.00
C ALA A 69 -8.10 0.15 -9.84
N GLY A 70 -8.53 1.40 -10.09
CA GLY A 70 -8.64 2.41 -9.03
C GLY A 70 -7.42 3.34 -8.85
N ASN A 71 -6.36 3.21 -9.64
CA ASN A 71 -5.16 4.09 -9.56
C ASN A 71 -5.26 5.39 -10.39
N GLY A 72 -6.46 5.77 -10.86
CA GLY A 72 -6.64 7.03 -11.59
C GLY A 72 -6.25 7.01 -13.07
N LYS A 73 -5.94 5.85 -13.67
CA LYS A 73 -5.59 5.71 -15.10
C LYS A 73 -6.57 6.43 -16.05
N SER A 74 -7.86 6.11 -15.95
CA SER A 74 -8.90 6.69 -16.83
C SER A 74 -9.12 8.18 -16.59
N LYS A 75 -8.92 8.67 -15.36
CA LYS A 75 -8.96 10.11 -15.03
C LYS A 75 -7.81 10.85 -15.71
N LEU A 76 -6.58 10.33 -15.60
CA LEU A 76 -5.42 10.90 -16.29
C LEU A 76 -5.59 10.85 -17.82
N ALA A 77 -6.18 9.79 -18.37
CA ALA A 77 -6.50 9.71 -19.78
C ALA A 77 -7.53 10.78 -20.22
N ALA A 78 -8.58 10.98 -19.43
CA ALA A 78 -9.56 12.03 -19.67
C ALA A 78 -8.92 13.44 -19.62
N ASP A 79 -8.09 13.71 -18.61
CA ASP A 79 -7.39 14.99 -18.45
C ASP A 79 -6.40 15.23 -19.59
N THR A 80 -5.75 14.17 -20.09
CA THR A 80 -4.85 14.22 -21.26
C THR A 80 -5.61 14.62 -22.53
N ILE A 81 -6.79 14.02 -22.76
CA ILE A 81 -7.64 14.38 -23.90
C ILE A 81 -8.18 15.80 -23.77
N GLN A 82 -8.59 16.24 -22.58
CA GLN A 82 -9.07 17.60 -22.36
C GLN A 82 -8.02 18.66 -22.74
N ARG A 83 -6.74 18.37 -22.53
CA ARG A 83 -5.62 19.25 -22.89
C ARG A 83 -5.30 19.27 -24.38
N LEU A 84 -5.76 18.28 -25.13
CA LEU A 84 -5.71 18.23 -26.58
C LEU A 84 -6.94 18.93 -27.16
N GLU A 85 -7.23 20.17 -26.74
CA GLU A 85 -8.47 20.95 -26.97
C GLU A 85 -9.07 20.86 -28.40
N THR A 86 -8.25 20.51 -29.40
CA THR A 86 -8.58 20.43 -30.82
C THR A 86 -8.87 19.01 -31.33
N ALA A 87 -8.73 17.98 -30.49
CA ALA A 87 -8.94 16.58 -30.84
C ALA A 87 -10.43 16.27 -31.06
N LYS A 88 -10.77 15.69 -32.21
CA LYS A 88 -12.16 15.33 -32.54
C LYS A 88 -12.36 13.83 -32.40
N LEU A 89 -13.32 13.41 -31.56
CA LEU A 89 -13.67 12.01 -31.43
C LEU A 89 -14.23 11.48 -32.75
N ILE A 90 -13.66 10.38 -33.24
CA ILE A 90 -14.12 9.64 -34.41
C ILE A 90 -15.11 8.58 -33.92
N GLY A 91 -16.38 8.65 -34.35
CA GLY A 91 -17.40 7.65 -34.02
C GLY A 91 -18.45 8.12 -33.00
N HIS A 92 -19.03 7.20 -32.22
CA HIS A 92 -20.13 7.48 -31.29
C HIS A 92 -19.63 7.82 -29.89
N ALA A 93 -20.10 8.94 -29.34
CA ALA A 93 -19.77 9.43 -27.98
C ALA A 93 -20.57 8.77 -26.84
N GLY A 94 -21.20 7.60 -27.09
CA GLY A 94 -22.11 6.96 -26.13
C GLY A 94 -21.53 5.69 -25.50
N GLY A 95 -21.48 5.64 -24.16
CA GLY A 95 -21.14 4.46 -23.37
C GLY A 95 -19.64 4.24 -23.13
N VAL A 96 -19.31 3.32 -22.22
CA VAL A 96 -17.92 2.91 -21.93
C VAL A 96 -17.42 2.01 -23.06
N GLN A 97 -16.49 2.52 -23.87
CA GLN A 97 -15.83 1.77 -24.95
C GLN A 97 -14.43 1.33 -24.55
N ARG A 98 -13.94 0.26 -25.19
CA ARG A 98 -12.54 -0.22 -25.06
C ARG A 98 -11.57 0.81 -25.61
N LEU A 99 -11.82 1.28 -26.83
CA LEU A 99 -10.93 2.14 -27.62
C LEU A 99 -11.70 3.37 -28.11
N TYR A 100 -11.12 4.55 -27.91
CA TYR A 100 -11.61 5.82 -28.45
C TYR A 100 -10.57 6.35 -29.44
N GLU A 101 -10.99 6.64 -30.67
CA GLU A 101 -10.10 7.20 -31.70
C GLU A 101 -10.35 8.70 -31.82
N TYR A 102 -9.29 9.51 -31.80
CA TYR A 102 -9.36 10.95 -31.96
C TYR A 102 -8.55 11.40 -33.17
N GLU A 103 -9.13 12.26 -34.00
CA GLU A 103 -8.43 12.95 -35.08
C GLU A 103 -7.69 14.18 -34.53
N LEU A 104 -6.40 14.30 -34.83
CA LEU A 104 -5.54 15.39 -34.40
C LEU A 104 -5.34 16.42 -35.53
N GLU A 105 -5.03 17.67 -35.18
CA GLU A 105 -4.76 18.72 -36.18
C GLU A 105 -3.55 18.42 -37.08
N CYS A 106 -2.61 17.62 -36.58
CA CYS A 106 -1.42 17.20 -37.31
C CYS A 106 -1.71 16.13 -38.39
N GLY A 107 -2.98 15.76 -38.60
CA GLY A 107 -3.43 14.76 -39.57
C GLY A 107 -3.25 13.31 -39.12
N LYS A 108 -2.64 13.08 -37.95
CA LYS A 108 -2.52 11.76 -37.31
C LYS A 108 -3.70 11.47 -36.38
N ARG A 109 -3.79 10.23 -35.89
CA ARG A 109 -4.78 9.86 -34.86
C ARG A 109 -4.12 9.66 -33.49
N LEU A 110 -4.94 9.82 -32.47
CA LEU A 110 -4.67 9.37 -31.12
C LEU A 110 -5.65 8.27 -30.73
N ASN A 111 -5.12 7.11 -30.40
CA ASN A 111 -5.87 5.95 -29.94
C ASN A 111 -5.82 5.88 -28.41
N VAL A 112 -6.97 6.08 -27.73
CA VAL A 112 -7.08 5.96 -26.27
C VAL A 112 -7.74 4.64 -25.90
N LEU A 113 -6.94 3.70 -25.41
CA LEU A 113 -7.42 2.44 -24.84
C LEU A 113 -7.80 2.67 -23.37
N ASN A 114 -9.09 2.79 -23.08
CA ASN A 114 -9.59 3.16 -21.76
C ASN A 114 -9.49 2.02 -20.73
N ASP A 115 -9.74 0.78 -21.15
CA ASP A 115 -9.54 -0.40 -20.30
C ASP A 115 -9.21 -1.62 -21.15
N ALA A 116 -7.98 -2.11 -21.01
CA ALA A 116 -7.50 -3.28 -21.72
C ALA A 116 -8.25 -4.59 -21.36
N THR A 117 -9.08 -4.61 -20.30
CA THR A 117 -9.90 -5.78 -19.94
C THR A 117 -11.18 -5.93 -20.76
N ILE A 118 -11.70 -4.84 -21.33
CA ILE A 118 -12.94 -4.86 -22.12
C ILE A 118 -12.66 -5.55 -23.45
N GLN A 119 -13.24 -6.72 -23.72
CA GLN A 119 -13.00 -7.44 -24.98
C GLN A 119 -13.51 -6.64 -26.20
N PRO A 120 -12.78 -6.62 -27.33
CA PRO A 120 -13.27 -6.00 -28.55
C PRO A 120 -14.50 -6.75 -29.10
N GLU A 121 -15.28 -6.07 -29.96
CA GLU A 121 -16.39 -6.71 -30.66
C GLU A 121 -15.84 -7.78 -31.64
N GLY A 122 -15.95 -9.05 -31.23
CA GLY A 122 -15.42 -10.20 -31.95
C GLY A 122 -14.40 -10.98 -31.11
N LYS A 123 -14.34 -12.32 -31.29
CA LYS A 123 -13.34 -13.16 -30.61
C LYS A 123 -11.96 -12.90 -31.21
N SER A 124 -11.22 -11.96 -30.63
CA SER A 124 -9.82 -11.71 -30.96
C SER A 124 -8.92 -12.46 -29.98
N THR A 125 -7.96 -13.22 -30.51
CA THR A 125 -6.81 -13.70 -29.73
C THR A 125 -5.85 -12.53 -29.54
N SER A 126 -5.49 -12.25 -28.28
CA SER A 126 -4.57 -11.17 -27.89
C SER A 126 -4.99 -9.74 -28.31
N PRO A 127 -6.11 -9.21 -27.77
CA PRO A 127 -6.62 -7.88 -28.12
C PRO A 127 -5.62 -6.72 -27.97
N LEU A 128 -4.84 -6.68 -26.87
CA LEU A 128 -3.90 -5.57 -26.63
C LEU A 128 -2.75 -5.58 -27.64
N VAL A 129 -2.26 -6.77 -28.00
CA VAL A 129 -1.25 -6.92 -29.06
C VAL A 129 -1.76 -6.35 -30.38
N ASN A 130 -3.00 -6.66 -30.75
CA ASN A 130 -3.62 -6.14 -31.97
C ASN A 130 -3.81 -4.62 -31.94
N ASP A 131 -4.17 -4.05 -30.78
CA ASP A 131 -4.30 -2.59 -30.60
C ASP A 131 -2.95 -1.87 -30.79
N LEU A 132 -1.85 -2.45 -30.27
CA LEU A 132 -0.49 -1.96 -30.43
C LEU A 132 -0.02 -2.05 -31.89
N VAL A 133 -0.21 -3.21 -32.53
CA VAL A 133 0.15 -3.44 -33.94
C VAL A 133 -0.52 -2.40 -34.83
N ARG A 134 -1.83 -2.21 -34.70
CA ARG A 134 -2.58 -1.24 -35.50
C ARG A 134 -2.09 0.20 -35.33
N SER A 135 -1.76 0.58 -34.09
CA SER A 135 -1.27 1.93 -33.80
C SER A 135 0.11 2.16 -34.44
N MET A 136 1.01 1.18 -34.33
CA MET A 136 2.34 1.26 -34.94
C MET A 136 2.30 1.24 -36.47
N GLU A 137 1.50 0.35 -37.07
CA GLU A 137 1.35 0.26 -38.54
C GLU A 137 0.83 1.56 -39.16
N ARG A 138 -0.04 2.27 -38.45
CA ARG A 138 -0.62 3.55 -38.91
C ARG A 138 0.24 4.77 -38.54
N GLY A 139 1.26 4.59 -37.69
CA GLY A 139 2.03 5.70 -37.13
C GLY A 139 1.21 6.61 -36.22
N ASP A 140 0.15 6.06 -35.60
CA ASP A 140 -0.75 6.75 -34.70
C ASP A 140 -0.14 6.89 -33.30
N HIS A 141 -0.53 7.94 -32.58
CA HIS A 141 -0.24 8.07 -31.16
C HIS A 141 -1.16 7.14 -30.35
N MET A 142 -0.70 6.66 -29.19
CA MET A 142 -1.51 5.79 -28.33
C MET A 142 -1.36 6.15 -26.85
N LEU A 143 -2.48 6.15 -26.14
CA LEU A 143 -2.54 6.16 -24.67
C LEU A 143 -3.32 4.94 -24.20
N ALA A 144 -2.69 4.06 -23.43
CA ALA A 144 -3.30 2.82 -23.02
C ALA A 144 -3.34 2.64 -21.50
N CYS A 145 -4.54 2.44 -20.96
CA CYS A 145 -4.78 2.05 -19.58
C CYS A 145 -4.78 0.53 -19.48
N VAL A 146 -3.69 -0.04 -18.96
CA VAL A 146 -3.45 -1.48 -18.95
C VAL A 146 -3.51 -2.04 -17.53
N ASN A 147 -4.31 -3.08 -17.33
CA ASN A 147 -4.35 -3.84 -16.08
C ASN A 147 -3.37 -5.03 -16.17
N ARG A 148 -2.56 -5.27 -15.13
CA ARG A 148 -1.54 -6.35 -15.12
C ARG A 148 -2.10 -7.74 -15.45
N GLY A 149 -3.31 -8.04 -14.98
CA GLY A 149 -3.96 -9.33 -15.27
C GLY A 149 -4.20 -9.59 -16.76
N VAL A 150 -4.32 -8.54 -17.58
CA VAL A 150 -4.45 -8.66 -19.03
C VAL A 150 -3.14 -9.14 -19.64
N LEU A 151 -2.00 -8.59 -19.21
CA LEU A 151 -0.67 -8.92 -19.75
C LEU A 151 -0.36 -10.41 -19.69
N ILE A 152 -0.72 -11.08 -18.58
CA ILE A 152 -0.52 -12.53 -18.41
C ILE A 152 -1.30 -13.33 -19.46
N ASN A 153 -2.54 -12.93 -19.75
CA ASN A 153 -3.38 -13.59 -20.74
C ASN A 153 -2.87 -13.34 -22.16
N GLU A 154 -2.43 -12.12 -22.46
CA GLU A 154 -1.81 -11.75 -23.74
C GLU A 154 -0.54 -12.59 -23.99
N MET A 155 0.32 -12.75 -22.98
CA MET A 155 1.56 -13.52 -23.08
C MET A 155 1.31 -15.01 -23.36
N ARG A 156 0.27 -15.61 -22.78
CA ARG A 156 -0.13 -16.99 -23.10
C ARG A 156 -0.53 -17.13 -24.56
N GLY A 157 -1.24 -16.15 -25.11
CA GLY A 157 -1.56 -16.08 -26.54
C GLY A 157 -0.30 -15.99 -27.42
N LEU A 158 0.72 -15.26 -26.95
CA LEU A 158 1.98 -15.08 -27.66
C LEU A 158 2.83 -16.36 -27.77
N SER A 159 2.74 -17.28 -26.80
CA SER A 159 3.58 -18.50 -26.79
C SER A 159 3.30 -19.52 -27.91
N SER A 160 2.28 -19.30 -28.75
CA SER A 160 1.78 -20.27 -29.73
C SER A 160 2.04 -19.93 -31.20
N ILE A 161 2.59 -18.75 -31.52
CA ILE A 161 2.74 -18.27 -32.92
C ILE A 161 4.12 -17.62 -33.10
N ALA A 162 4.78 -17.90 -34.23
CA ALA A 162 6.01 -17.22 -34.63
C ALA A 162 5.68 -15.85 -35.24
N TYR A 163 5.69 -14.80 -34.41
CA TYR A 163 5.38 -13.43 -34.85
C TYR A 163 6.51 -12.79 -35.66
N LYS A 164 6.16 -11.87 -36.56
CA LYS A 164 7.10 -11.06 -37.35
C LYS A 164 6.67 -9.60 -37.40
N GLY A 165 7.62 -8.69 -37.67
CA GLY A 165 7.33 -7.26 -37.85
C GLY A 165 6.70 -6.62 -36.61
N TYR A 166 5.60 -5.87 -36.79
CA TYR A 166 4.91 -5.16 -35.72
C TYR A 166 4.34 -6.08 -34.63
N GLU A 167 3.95 -7.32 -34.97
CA GLU A 167 3.44 -8.27 -33.99
C GLU A 167 4.54 -8.72 -33.01
N ALA A 168 5.76 -8.90 -33.52
CA ALA A 168 6.92 -9.21 -32.69
C ALA A 168 7.30 -8.03 -31.79
N ALA A 169 7.25 -6.81 -32.31
CA ALA A 169 7.47 -5.60 -31.50
C ALA A 169 6.40 -5.44 -30.41
N ALA A 170 5.12 -5.64 -30.72
CA ALA A 170 4.04 -5.62 -29.74
C ALA A 170 4.23 -6.73 -28.67
N GLY A 171 4.59 -7.95 -29.09
CA GLY A 171 4.92 -9.03 -28.18
C GLY A 171 6.11 -8.72 -27.26
N ALA A 172 7.15 -8.07 -27.78
CA ALA A 172 8.30 -7.60 -27.01
C ALA A 172 7.89 -6.55 -25.95
N ILE A 173 6.97 -5.64 -26.27
CA ILE A 173 6.41 -4.70 -25.28
C ILE A 173 5.69 -5.48 -24.17
N ILE A 174 4.84 -6.47 -24.51
CA ILE A 174 4.14 -7.27 -23.49
C ILE A 174 5.12 -8.06 -22.61
N ALA A 175 6.14 -8.69 -23.20
CA ALA A 175 7.19 -9.39 -22.47
C ALA A 175 7.97 -8.43 -21.54
N TRP A 176 8.33 -7.24 -22.04
CA TRP A 176 8.99 -6.20 -21.26
C TRP A 176 8.14 -5.75 -20.06
N LEU A 177 6.83 -5.53 -20.25
CA LEU A 177 5.92 -5.18 -19.16
C LEU A 177 5.76 -6.28 -18.09
N LEU A 178 6.07 -7.53 -18.44
CA LEU A 178 6.09 -8.67 -17.53
C LEU A 178 7.48 -8.96 -16.94
N GLY A 179 8.50 -8.16 -17.28
CA GLY A 179 9.88 -8.39 -16.87
C GLY A 179 10.51 -9.65 -17.47
N GLN A 180 10.02 -10.11 -18.62
CA GLN A 180 10.53 -11.30 -19.30
C GLN A 180 11.51 -10.93 -20.40
N GLU A 181 12.55 -11.77 -20.57
CA GLU A 181 13.46 -11.66 -21.71
C GLU A 181 12.71 -11.98 -23.02
N PHE A 182 13.07 -11.27 -24.09
CA PHE A 182 12.56 -11.51 -25.43
C PHE A 182 13.73 -11.59 -26.43
N GLU A 183 13.60 -12.45 -27.43
CA GLU A 183 14.63 -12.60 -28.46
C GLU A 183 14.64 -11.39 -29.41
N LYS A 184 15.83 -10.83 -29.67
CA LYS A 184 16.05 -9.66 -30.53
C LYS A 184 15.95 -9.94 -32.05
N SER A 185 15.30 -11.02 -32.49
CA SER A 185 15.52 -11.61 -33.81
C SER A 185 14.66 -11.06 -34.97
N CYS A 186 14.19 -9.80 -34.91
CA CYS A 186 13.24 -9.23 -35.88
C CYS A 186 13.71 -7.91 -36.54
N GLU A 187 13.19 -7.60 -37.74
CA GLU A 187 13.43 -6.33 -38.48
C GLU A 187 13.03 -5.08 -37.68
N LEU A 188 12.00 -5.21 -36.83
CA LEU A 188 11.60 -4.22 -35.84
C LEU A 188 12.04 -4.73 -34.47
N HIS A 189 12.85 -3.95 -33.76
CA HIS A 189 13.31 -4.30 -32.43
C HIS A 189 13.00 -3.19 -31.42
N LEU A 190 12.63 -3.62 -30.22
CA LEU A 190 12.46 -2.76 -29.06
C LEU A 190 13.81 -2.58 -28.36
N GLU A 191 14.30 -1.34 -28.33
CA GLU A 191 15.47 -0.95 -27.54
C GLU A 191 14.97 -0.29 -26.25
N VAL A 192 15.02 -1.04 -25.14
CA VAL A 192 14.71 -0.51 -23.81
C VAL A 192 15.94 0.23 -23.31
N GLN A 193 15.75 1.49 -22.89
CA GLN A 193 16.83 2.27 -22.30
C GLN A 193 16.91 1.94 -20.81
N GLU A 194 18.04 1.39 -20.36
CA GLU A 194 18.27 1.19 -18.93
C GLU A 194 18.31 2.55 -18.23
N MET A 195 17.31 2.77 -17.38
CA MET A 195 17.20 3.97 -16.56
C MET A 195 17.63 3.61 -15.15
N ALA A 196 18.84 4.01 -14.77
CA ALA A 196 19.47 3.65 -13.50
C ALA A 196 18.77 4.23 -12.23
N GLN A 197 17.59 4.85 -12.35
CA GLN A 197 17.04 5.72 -11.30
C GLN A 197 15.64 5.37 -10.79
N THR A 198 14.80 4.63 -11.52
CA THR A 198 13.39 4.44 -11.09
C THR A 198 12.73 3.14 -11.57
N ASP A 199 12.07 2.42 -10.66
CA ASP A 199 11.28 1.20 -10.97
C ASP A 199 9.83 1.49 -11.41
N HIS A 200 9.38 2.74 -11.30
CA HIS A 200 7.99 3.16 -11.55
C HIS A 200 7.78 3.75 -12.95
N TYR A 201 8.86 4.00 -13.69
CA TYR A 201 8.85 4.51 -15.06
C TYR A 201 9.90 3.77 -15.89
N SER A 202 9.57 3.49 -17.15
CA SER A 202 10.51 2.93 -18.10
C SER A 202 10.30 3.50 -19.49
N TYR A 203 11.38 3.55 -20.26
CA TYR A 203 11.39 4.13 -21.59
C TYR A 203 12.02 3.16 -22.59
N GLY A 204 11.40 3.07 -23.76
CA GLY A 204 11.90 2.27 -24.86
C GLY A 204 11.61 2.93 -26.20
N VAL A 205 12.35 2.50 -27.20
CA VAL A 205 12.23 2.99 -28.57
C VAL A 205 12.07 1.80 -29.50
N ILE A 206 11.09 1.88 -30.40
CA ILE A 206 10.88 0.88 -31.45
C ILE A 206 11.58 1.39 -32.70
N LYS A 207 12.55 0.60 -33.19
CA LYS A 207 13.39 0.97 -34.33
C LYS A 207 13.32 -0.07 -35.43
N THR A 208 13.39 0.41 -36.67
CA THR A 208 13.86 -0.38 -37.81
C THR A 208 15.38 -0.25 -37.91
N GLU A 209 16.02 -0.88 -38.90
CA GLU A 209 17.46 -0.69 -39.14
C GLU A 209 17.85 0.77 -39.45
N GLN A 210 16.91 1.60 -39.91
CA GLN A 210 17.20 2.93 -40.45
C GLN A 210 16.51 4.06 -39.69
N ASP A 211 15.32 3.82 -39.11
CA ASP A 211 14.47 4.87 -38.53
C ASP A 211 13.85 4.47 -37.18
N THR A 212 13.46 5.49 -36.42
CA THR A 212 12.65 5.32 -35.21
C THR A 212 11.17 5.37 -35.56
N VAL A 213 10.44 4.30 -35.20
CA VAL A 213 9.01 4.16 -35.49
C VAL A 213 8.16 4.76 -34.36
N ALA A 214 8.51 4.45 -33.12
CA ALA A 214 7.75 4.86 -31.95
C ALA A 214 8.64 5.06 -30.71
N GLU A 215 8.28 6.05 -29.90
CA GLU A 215 8.73 6.19 -28.52
C GLU A 215 7.69 5.56 -27.59
N VAL A 216 8.14 4.73 -26.65
CA VAL A 216 7.27 4.00 -25.71
C VAL A 216 7.60 4.44 -24.29
N HIS A 217 6.61 5.05 -23.63
CA HIS A 217 6.66 5.44 -22.23
C HIS A 217 5.80 4.47 -21.43
N VAL A 218 6.38 3.83 -20.41
CA VAL A 218 5.68 2.92 -19.51
C VAL A 218 5.70 3.52 -18.12
N VAL A 219 4.52 3.64 -17.49
CA VAL A 219 4.39 4.12 -16.11
C VAL A 219 3.65 3.08 -15.29
N PHE A 220 4.30 2.57 -14.25
CA PHE A 220 3.74 1.60 -13.32
C PHE A 220 3.05 2.33 -12.16
N MET A 221 1.76 2.55 -12.31
CA MET A 221 0.93 3.30 -11.35
C MET A 221 0.62 2.55 -10.05
N ASP A 222 1.14 1.33 -9.88
CA ASP A 222 0.98 0.49 -8.69
C ASP A 222 2.31 0.15 -8.00
N HIS A 223 3.43 0.76 -8.43
CA HIS A 223 4.77 0.54 -7.85
C HIS A 223 5.13 1.53 -6.74
N ALA A 224 4.41 2.65 -6.63
CA ALA A 224 4.65 3.70 -5.63
C ALA A 224 3.39 3.90 -4.78
N SER A 225 3.54 3.91 -3.46
CA SER A 225 2.42 4.23 -2.56
C SER A 225 1.93 5.66 -2.73
N LEU A 226 0.61 5.86 -2.64
CA LEU A 226 -0.04 7.18 -2.60
C LEU A 226 0.16 7.88 -1.24
N LEU A 227 0.76 7.18 -0.26
CA LEU A 227 0.92 7.63 1.13
C LEU A 227 2.36 8.08 1.44
N GLU A 228 3.25 8.03 0.45
CA GLU A 228 4.61 8.55 0.53
C GLU A 228 4.71 9.92 -0.16
N GLU A 229 5.84 10.61 0.01
CA GLU A 229 6.16 11.80 -0.78
C GLU A 229 6.61 11.37 -2.18
N TRP A 230 6.04 12.00 -3.20
CA TRP A 230 6.41 11.69 -4.57
C TRP A 230 7.59 12.51 -5.07
N PRO A 231 8.49 11.89 -5.86
CA PRO A 231 9.67 12.56 -6.35
C PRO A 231 9.31 13.74 -7.24
N SER A 232 10.13 14.79 -7.16
CA SER A 232 10.05 15.91 -8.08
C SER A 232 10.58 15.50 -9.46
N VAL A 233 10.00 16.07 -10.50
CA VAL A 233 10.43 15.84 -11.89
C VAL A 233 11.50 16.86 -12.25
N ARG A 234 12.65 16.39 -12.73
CA ARG A 234 13.74 17.25 -13.19
C ARG A 234 13.65 17.46 -14.70
N GLU A 235 12.67 18.22 -15.16
CA GLU A 235 12.64 18.61 -16.57
C GLU A 235 13.59 19.79 -16.84
N LYS A 236 14.55 19.60 -17.76
CA LYS A 236 15.28 20.72 -18.35
C LYS A 236 14.36 21.41 -19.35
N ALA A 237 14.03 22.67 -19.08
CA ALA A 237 13.19 23.49 -19.96
C ALA A 237 13.69 23.41 -21.42
N GLY A 238 12.83 22.92 -22.32
CA GLY A 238 13.06 22.93 -23.77
C GLY A 238 13.46 21.60 -24.42
N ASN A 239 13.76 20.52 -23.68
CA ASN A 239 14.02 19.20 -24.29
C ASN A 239 12.88 18.20 -24.05
N LEU A 240 11.86 18.34 -24.90
CA LEU A 240 10.60 17.59 -25.07
C LEU A 240 10.71 16.09 -25.47
N GLN A 241 11.88 15.61 -25.92
CA GLN A 241 12.04 14.26 -26.49
C GLN A 241 12.83 13.33 -25.57
N GLY A 242 12.58 12.02 -25.68
CA GLY A 242 13.29 11.00 -24.91
C GLY A 242 12.70 10.71 -23.53
N PRO A 243 13.46 10.03 -22.66
CA PRO A 243 12.98 9.56 -21.36
C PRO A 243 12.64 10.71 -20.40
N VAL A 244 11.66 10.48 -19.53
CA VAL A 244 11.34 11.37 -18.39
C VAL A 244 12.38 11.18 -17.28
N CYS A 245 13.02 12.26 -16.85
CA CYS A 245 13.97 12.23 -15.72
C CYS A 245 13.24 12.42 -14.39
N LEU A 246 13.14 11.35 -13.62
CA LEU A 246 12.51 11.32 -12.30
C LEU A 246 13.57 11.20 -11.21
N ASP A 247 13.32 11.87 -10.09
CA ASP A 247 14.09 11.61 -8.87
C ASP A 247 13.69 10.26 -8.24
N PRO A 248 14.58 9.60 -7.49
CA PRO A 248 14.21 8.40 -6.73
C PRO A 248 13.10 8.70 -5.73
N ILE A 249 12.25 7.71 -5.45
CA ILE A 249 11.23 7.81 -4.40
C ILE A 249 11.93 8.00 -3.05
N ASP A 250 11.45 8.99 -2.28
CA ASP A 250 11.91 9.25 -0.91
C ASP A 250 10.95 8.60 0.09
N VAL A 251 11.20 7.33 0.42
CA VAL A 251 10.51 6.64 1.52
C VAL A 251 11.01 7.21 2.83
N ARG A 252 10.10 7.64 3.71
CA ARG A 252 10.48 8.18 5.03
C ARG A 252 10.02 7.26 6.16
N PRO A 253 10.95 6.83 7.03
CA PRO A 253 10.61 6.14 8.27
C PRO A 253 9.60 6.92 9.10
N LEU A 254 8.62 6.23 9.70
CA LEU A 254 7.57 6.85 10.50
C LEU A 254 8.11 7.57 11.77
N ASP A 255 9.26 7.13 12.27
CA ASP A 255 9.96 7.70 13.42
C ASP A 255 10.85 8.91 13.09
N ALA A 256 11.03 9.23 11.81
CA ALA A 256 11.83 10.39 11.41
C ALA A 256 11.18 11.70 11.88
N GLU A 257 11.78 12.32 12.91
CA GLU A 257 11.46 13.66 13.40
C GLU A 257 11.72 14.72 12.31
N SER A 258 10.79 14.87 11.38
CA SER A 258 10.84 15.94 10.38
C SER A 258 10.17 17.19 10.95
N GLY A 259 10.99 18.18 11.32
CA GLY A 259 10.57 19.55 11.62
C GLY A 259 10.05 20.34 10.40
N THR A 260 9.91 19.70 9.24
CA THR A 260 9.37 20.27 8.00
C THR A 260 8.08 19.57 7.60
N GLU A 261 7.08 20.33 7.14
CA GLU A 261 5.81 19.83 6.60
C GLU A 261 6.04 18.95 5.37
N THR A 262 6.14 17.64 5.56
CA THR A 262 6.16 16.67 4.46
C THR A 262 4.81 16.66 3.75
N LYS A 263 4.78 16.88 2.43
CA LYS A 263 3.56 16.81 1.63
C LYS A 263 3.36 15.38 1.11
N LEU A 264 2.60 14.58 1.86
CA LEU A 264 2.18 13.26 1.41
C LEU A 264 1.21 13.38 0.23
N ALA A 265 1.35 12.53 -0.79
CA ALA A 265 0.58 12.62 -2.03
C ALA A 265 -0.94 12.61 -1.79
N PHE A 266 -1.45 11.72 -0.92
CA PHE A 266 -2.86 11.68 -0.55
C PHE A 266 -3.23 12.61 0.63
N GLY A 267 -2.26 13.18 1.36
CA GLY A 267 -2.54 14.02 2.53
C GLY A 267 -3.33 15.29 2.18
N VAL A 268 -3.02 15.91 1.04
CA VAL A 268 -3.72 17.10 0.53
C VAL A 268 -5.18 16.78 0.17
N CYS A 269 -5.43 15.58 -0.35
CA CYS A 269 -6.77 15.09 -0.69
C CYS A 269 -7.65 15.00 0.56
N VAL A 270 -7.13 14.43 1.64
CA VAL A 270 -7.83 14.28 2.93
C VAL A 270 -8.17 15.66 3.49
N SER A 271 -7.17 16.53 3.66
CA SER A 271 -7.38 17.83 4.29
C SER A 271 -8.29 18.75 3.49
N GLY A 272 -8.09 18.79 2.17
CA GLY A 272 -8.88 19.66 1.29
C GLY A 272 -10.34 19.21 1.16
N THR A 273 -10.58 17.90 1.02
CA THR A 273 -11.95 17.36 0.94
C THR A 273 -12.70 17.51 2.27
N SER A 274 -11.99 17.40 3.39
CA SER A 274 -12.55 17.67 4.72
C SER A 274 -12.96 19.13 4.88
N GLY A 275 -12.14 20.08 4.39
CA GLY A 275 -12.51 21.50 4.34
C GLY A 275 -13.79 21.74 3.55
N ASN A 276 -13.87 21.20 2.31
CA ASN A 276 -15.05 21.32 1.47
C ASN A 276 -16.31 20.71 2.12
N PHE A 277 -16.17 19.60 2.85
CA PHE A 277 -17.28 19.00 3.58
C PHE A 277 -17.75 19.87 4.74
N LEU A 278 -16.84 20.50 5.49
CA LEU A 278 -17.21 21.41 6.59
C LEU A 278 -17.92 22.66 6.10
N ASP A 279 -17.47 23.25 5.00
CA ASP A 279 -18.05 24.48 4.43
C ASP A 279 -19.54 24.30 4.05
N ALA A 280 -19.97 23.06 3.81
CA ALA A 280 -21.35 22.71 3.49
C ALA A 280 -22.27 22.56 4.73
N HIS A 281 -21.74 22.60 5.96
CA HIS A 281 -22.50 22.32 7.19
C HIS A 281 -22.29 23.39 8.27
N GLY A 282 -23.24 23.48 9.22
CA GLY A 282 -23.10 24.34 10.40
C GLY A 282 -22.15 23.74 11.45
N ASP A 283 -21.88 24.48 12.52
CA ASP A 283 -21.04 24.02 13.64
C ASP A 283 -21.92 23.51 14.81
N ASP A 284 -21.73 22.26 15.24
CA ASP A 284 -22.19 21.75 16.54
C ASP A 284 -21.02 21.00 17.18
N GLU A 285 -20.56 21.50 18.34
CA GLU A 285 -19.38 20.99 19.06
C GLU A 285 -19.50 19.53 19.51
N LEU A 286 -20.72 18.98 19.58
CA LEU A 286 -20.98 17.59 19.97
C LEU A 286 -21.24 16.66 18.78
N ASP A 287 -21.28 17.16 17.54
CA ASP A 287 -21.46 16.33 16.36
C ASP A 287 -20.14 15.62 16.01
N PRO A 288 -20.07 14.27 16.11
CA PRO A 288 -18.86 13.51 15.84
C PRO A 288 -18.46 13.52 14.37
N ILE A 289 -19.42 13.65 13.44
CA ILE A 289 -19.17 13.65 11.99
C ILE A 289 -18.50 14.96 11.59
N LEU A 290 -19.04 16.08 12.08
CA LEU A 290 -18.42 17.40 11.89
C LEU A 290 -17.08 17.48 12.60
N ALA A 291 -16.97 16.92 13.81
CA ALA A 291 -15.70 16.81 14.51
C ALA A 291 -14.68 15.95 13.73
N ASN A 292 -15.10 14.90 13.01
CA ASN A 292 -14.19 14.09 12.18
C ASN A 292 -13.65 14.91 11.01
N ALA A 293 -14.53 15.61 10.28
CA ALA A 293 -14.13 16.47 9.17
C ALA A 293 -13.24 17.63 9.65
N LYS A 294 -13.57 18.27 10.78
CA LYS A 294 -12.78 19.36 11.38
C LYS A 294 -11.36 18.92 11.75
N VAL A 295 -11.25 17.70 12.25
CA VAL A 295 -9.95 17.14 12.63
C VAL A 295 -9.15 16.75 11.38
N LEU A 296 -9.77 16.09 10.40
CA LEU A 296 -9.09 15.64 9.18
C LEU A 296 -8.76 16.77 8.21
N SER A 297 -9.37 17.96 8.35
CA SER A 297 -8.93 19.17 7.63
C SER A 297 -7.58 19.71 8.11
N SER A 298 -7.13 19.31 9.31
CA SER A 298 -5.79 19.61 9.80
C SER A 298 -4.74 18.76 9.08
N SER A 299 -3.72 19.40 8.50
CA SER A 299 -2.61 18.73 7.84
C SER A 299 -1.85 17.78 8.79
N LEU A 300 -1.79 18.11 10.09
CA LEU A 300 -1.14 17.28 11.11
C LEU A 300 -1.86 15.94 11.28
N VAL A 301 -3.19 15.96 11.37
CA VAL A 301 -3.97 14.73 11.58
C VAL A 301 -4.18 13.97 10.27
N ALA A 302 -4.32 14.66 9.14
CA ALA A 302 -4.30 14.02 7.83
C ALA A 302 -2.99 13.24 7.59
N ARG A 303 -1.85 13.79 8.03
CA ARG A 303 -0.56 13.08 8.01
C ARG A 303 -0.58 11.83 8.89
N GLY A 304 -1.09 11.95 10.12
CA GLY A 304 -1.23 10.81 11.02
C GLY A 304 -2.12 9.71 10.45
N TRP A 305 -3.23 10.10 9.81
CA TRP A 305 -4.12 9.19 9.08
C TRP A 305 -3.40 8.47 7.93
N CYS A 306 -2.65 9.20 7.11
CA CYS A 306 -1.86 8.61 6.02
C CYS A 306 -0.76 7.68 6.54
N ALA A 307 -0.10 8.01 7.65
CA ALA A 307 0.91 7.17 8.28
C ALA A 307 0.33 5.84 8.79
N VAL A 308 -0.86 5.87 9.41
CA VAL A 308 -1.57 4.66 9.83
C VAL A 308 -1.98 3.82 8.62
N ALA A 309 -2.52 4.45 7.57
CA ALA A 309 -2.85 3.76 6.32
C ALA A 309 -1.60 3.16 5.66
N ARG A 310 -0.44 3.82 5.75
CA ARG A 310 0.82 3.32 5.21
C ARG A 310 1.30 2.11 5.99
N GLY A 311 1.17 2.16 7.32
CA GLY A 311 1.39 0.98 8.16
C GLY A 311 0.49 -0.19 7.77
N ALA A 312 -0.77 0.07 7.42
CA ALA A 312 -1.68 -0.96 6.93
C ALA A 312 -1.20 -1.59 5.61
N GLU A 313 -0.70 -0.80 4.64
CA GLU A 313 -0.12 -1.33 3.39
C GLU A 313 1.08 -2.26 3.65
N VAL A 314 1.97 -1.86 4.58
CA VAL A 314 3.17 -2.63 4.93
C VAL A 314 2.78 -3.94 5.60
N VAL A 315 1.86 -3.89 6.58
CA VAL A 315 1.42 -5.07 7.33
C VAL A 315 0.64 -6.05 6.46
N SER A 316 -0.22 -5.55 5.55
CA SER A 316 -1.00 -6.41 4.64
C SER A 316 -0.21 -6.88 3.41
N GLY A 317 0.87 -6.17 3.04
CA GLY A 317 1.63 -6.41 1.82
C GLY A 317 0.91 -5.97 0.54
N THR A 318 -0.06 -5.06 0.64
CA THR A 318 -0.89 -4.58 -0.48
C THR A 318 -0.92 -3.05 -0.52
N HIS A 319 -0.71 -2.45 -1.69
CA HIS A 319 -0.89 -1.02 -1.88
C HIS A 319 -2.36 -0.63 -1.99
N PHE A 320 -2.72 0.48 -1.36
CA PHE A 320 -4.02 1.10 -1.53
C PHE A 320 -4.03 1.95 -2.78
N THR A 321 -5.08 1.72 -3.57
CA THR A 321 -5.45 2.52 -4.72
C THR A 321 -6.18 3.79 -4.27
N TYR A 322 -6.32 4.78 -5.15
CA TYR A 322 -7.11 5.98 -4.84
C TYR A 322 -8.54 5.63 -4.42
N ARG A 323 -9.11 4.58 -5.02
CA ARG A 323 -10.45 4.09 -4.67
C ARG A 323 -10.54 3.63 -3.22
N GLU A 324 -9.55 2.87 -2.76
CA GLU A 324 -9.54 2.35 -1.39
C GLU A 324 -9.27 3.45 -0.39
N LEU A 325 -8.32 4.35 -0.67
CA LEU A 325 -8.03 5.48 0.21
C LEU A 325 -9.22 6.44 0.34
N TRP A 326 -9.93 6.72 -0.76
CA TRP A 326 -11.16 7.51 -0.67
C TRP A 326 -12.25 6.80 0.12
N ALA A 327 -12.43 5.49 -0.07
CA ALA A 327 -13.41 4.74 0.68
C ALA A 327 -13.09 4.69 2.18
N LEU A 328 -11.81 4.52 2.55
CA LEU A 328 -11.34 4.60 3.93
C LEU A 328 -11.51 6.01 4.53
N TYR A 329 -11.27 7.05 3.74
CA TYR A 329 -11.52 8.44 4.14
C TYR A 329 -13.00 8.67 4.44
N VAL A 330 -13.90 8.29 3.53
CA VAL A 330 -15.35 8.39 3.75
C VAL A 330 -15.77 7.59 4.98
N HIS A 331 -15.24 6.38 5.14
CA HIS A 331 -15.47 5.55 6.31
C HIS A 331 -15.02 6.22 7.61
N SER A 332 -13.93 7.00 7.57
CA SER A 332 -13.44 7.77 8.73
C SER A 332 -14.34 8.96 9.08
N ILE A 333 -15.10 9.49 8.12
CA ILE A 333 -16.00 10.64 8.32
C ILE A 333 -17.39 10.16 8.78
N VAL A 334 -18.04 9.29 8.00
CA VAL A 334 -19.46 8.87 8.17
C VAL A 334 -19.64 7.36 8.42
N GLY A 335 -18.57 6.58 8.54
CA GLY A 335 -18.66 5.13 8.69
C GLY A 335 -19.10 4.41 7.41
N PRO A 336 -19.47 3.12 7.50
CA PRO A 336 -19.97 2.33 6.37
C PRO A 336 -21.41 2.74 5.99
N ALA A 337 -21.57 3.94 5.44
CA ALA A 337 -22.87 4.51 5.08
C ALA A 337 -23.19 4.31 3.59
N ALA A 338 -24.44 3.89 3.32
CA ALA A 338 -25.15 4.07 2.06
C ALA A 338 -26.17 5.21 2.22
N PRO A 339 -26.82 5.73 1.15
CA PRO A 339 -27.71 6.90 1.27
C PRO A 339 -28.80 6.76 2.36
N GLU A 340 -29.46 5.60 2.44
CA GLU A 340 -30.44 5.34 3.49
C GLU A 340 -29.83 5.28 4.90
N THR A 341 -28.62 4.72 5.01
CA THR A 341 -27.87 4.63 6.27
C THR A 341 -27.40 6.01 6.71
N LEU A 342 -27.01 6.90 5.79
CA LEU A 342 -26.56 8.26 6.11
C LEU A 342 -27.69 9.10 6.69
N ALA A 343 -28.91 8.99 6.14
CA ALA A 343 -30.10 9.64 6.70
C ALA A 343 -30.44 9.13 8.12
N LYS A 344 -30.32 7.81 8.33
CA LYS A 344 -30.49 7.19 9.66
C LYS A 344 -29.41 7.65 10.63
N LEU A 345 -28.16 7.76 10.17
CA LEU A 345 -27.02 8.23 10.96
C LEU A 345 -27.25 9.67 11.43
N SER A 346 -27.66 10.57 10.54
CA SER A 346 -27.98 11.95 10.90
C SER A 346 -29.05 12.03 12.00
N SER A 347 -30.17 11.31 11.82
CA SER A 347 -31.25 11.24 12.82
C SER A 347 -30.78 10.63 14.15
N HIS A 348 -29.87 9.66 14.09
CA HIS A 348 -29.29 9.02 15.26
C HIS A 348 -28.37 9.98 16.02
N VAL A 349 -27.48 10.71 15.32
CA VAL A 349 -26.57 11.70 15.92
C VAL A 349 -27.38 12.81 16.60
N GLU A 350 -28.39 13.37 15.95
CA GLU A 350 -29.26 14.40 16.56
C GLU A 350 -29.92 13.91 17.86
N ARG A 351 -30.42 12.68 17.85
CA ARG A 351 -31.02 12.05 19.03
C ARG A 351 -29.99 11.87 20.15
N LEU A 352 -28.76 11.46 19.82
CA LEU A 352 -27.68 11.31 20.79
C LEU A 352 -27.23 12.66 21.37
N ILE A 353 -27.07 13.69 20.55
CA ILE A 353 -26.75 15.06 21.01
C ILE A 353 -27.82 15.55 21.98
N GLY A 354 -29.10 15.33 21.66
CA GLY A 354 -30.21 15.65 22.57
C GLY A 354 -30.12 14.92 23.93
N LYS A 355 -29.73 13.63 23.92
CA LYS A 355 -29.51 12.84 25.14
C LYS A 355 -28.24 13.25 25.90
N ALA A 356 -27.17 13.62 25.20
CA ALA A 356 -25.90 14.08 25.79
C ALA A 356 -26.07 15.40 26.56
N ARG A 357 -27.04 16.23 26.15
CA ARG A 357 -27.45 17.46 26.86
C ARG A 357 -28.45 17.21 28.01
N SER A 358 -28.82 15.95 28.28
CA SER A 358 -29.73 15.60 29.37
C SER A 358 -29.11 15.78 30.75
N THR A 359 -29.95 16.05 31.75
CA THR A 359 -29.55 16.05 33.18
C THR A 359 -29.42 14.65 33.76
N ASP A 360 -29.98 13.63 33.08
CA ASP A 360 -29.89 12.23 33.47
C ASP A 360 -28.48 11.70 33.14
N LYS A 361 -27.71 11.34 34.18
CA LYS A 361 -26.30 10.96 34.06
C LYS A 361 -26.09 9.71 33.22
N ASP A 362 -26.93 8.70 33.38
CA ASP A 362 -26.77 7.44 32.66
C ASP A 362 -27.10 7.63 31.17
N LYS A 363 -28.17 8.37 30.86
CA LYS A 363 -28.51 8.71 29.46
C LYS A 363 -27.45 9.60 28.81
N ARG A 364 -26.92 10.56 29.57
CA ARG A 364 -25.84 11.44 29.09
C ARG A 364 -24.58 10.64 28.80
N LEU A 365 -24.14 9.78 29.73
CA LEU A 365 -22.97 8.93 29.54
C LEU A 365 -23.14 8.01 28.33
N SER A 366 -24.24 7.26 28.28
CA SER A 366 -24.55 6.35 27.17
C SER A 366 -24.51 7.08 25.82
N ALA A 367 -25.11 8.28 25.75
CA ALA A 367 -25.10 9.06 24.53
C ALA A 367 -23.71 9.59 24.14
N LEU A 368 -22.91 10.05 25.10
CA LEU A 368 -21.54 10.50 24.86
C LEU A 368 -20.64 9.35 24.39
N LEU A 369 -20.78 8.16 24.97
CA LEU A 369 -20.07 6.96 24.50
C LEU A 369 -20.50 6.57 23.07
N GLY A 370 -21.80 6.66 22.77
CA GLY A 370 -22.34 6.45 21.43
C GLY A 370 -21.77 7.43 20.41
N LEU A 371 -21.74 8.74 20.73
CA LEU A 371 -21.10 9.76 19.89
C LEU A 371 -19.59 9.50 19.73
N GLY A 372 -18.91 9.06 20.81
CA GLY A 372 -17.50 8.70 20.79
C GLY A 372 -17.16 7.54 19.85
N ARG A 373 -18.05 6.54 19.73
CA ARG A 373 -17.90 5.44 18.76
C ARG A 373 -18.02 5.88 17.31
N LEU A 374 -18.63 7.04 17.05
CA LEU A 374 -18.72 7.66 15.72
C LEU A 374 -17.52 8.54 15.36
N ARG A 375 -16.48 8.60 16.22
CA ARG A 375 -15.26 9.35 15.93
C ARG A 375 -14.36 8.60 14.94
N ALA A 376 -13.61 9.33 14.12
CA ALA A 376 -12.79 8.78 13.03
C ALA A 376 -11.83 7.67 13.48
N HIS A 377 -11.14 7.89 14.61
CA HIS A 377 -10.20 6.93 15.20
C HIS A 377 -10.89 5.69 15.79
N MET A 378 -12.22 5.67 15.91
CA MET A 378 -13.00 4.48 16.28
C MET A 378 -13.60 3.82 15.04
N LEU A 379 -14.23 4.62 14.17
CA LEU A 379 -14.85 4.14 12.94
C LEU A 379 -13.88 3.35 12.08
N LEU A 380 -12.66 3.86 11.89
CA LEU A 380 -11.65 3.27 11.02
C LEU A 380 -11.27 1.81 11.37
N PHE A 381 -11.46 1.40 12.63
CA PHE A 381 -11.05 0.07 13.11
C PHE A 381 -12.21 -0.82 13.55
N ASP A 382 -13.31 -0.26 14.07
CA ASP A 382 -14.40 -1.04 14.67
C ASP A 382 -15.72 -0.99 13.89
N ALA A 383 -15.97 0.03 13.07
CA ALA A 383 -17.29 0.17 12.44
C ALA A 383 -17.58 -0.93 11.41
N GLY A 384 -18.83 -1.40 11.39
CA GLY A 384 -19.28 -2.47 10.49
C GLY A 384 -18.91 -3.89 10.93
N LYS A 385 -18.37 -4.07 12.14
CA LYS A 385 -18.18 -5.39 12.79
C LYS A 385 -19.29 -5.67 13.79
N PRO A 386 -19.81 -6.91 13.86
CA PRO A 386 -20.71 -7.30 14.96
C PRO A 386 -19.99 -7.12 16.30
N SER A 387 -20.61 -6.42 17.25
CA SER A 387 -20.11 -6.37 18.63
C SER A 387 -20.25 -7.78 19.22
N ASP A 388 -19.14 -8.45 19.51
CA ASP A 388 -19.15 -9.64 20.36
C ASP A 388 -19.54 -9.18 21.77
N ALA A 389 -20.78 -9.50 22.14
CA ALA A 389 -21.45 -9.16 23.37
C ALA A 389 -20.55 -9.08 24.62
N ASP A 390 -20.34 -7.85 25.11
CA ASP A 390 -20.00 -7.53 26.50
C ASP A 390 -20.62 -6.17 26.93
N ASP A 391 -21.64 -5.70 26.21
CA ASP A 391 -22.30 -4.39 26.37
C ASP A 391 -23.41 -4.37 27.46
N ASP A 392 -23.62 -5.45 28.20
CA ASP A 392 -24.66 -5.53 29.25
C ASP A 392 -24.38 -4.63 30.48
N LEU A 393 -23.12 -4.16 30.66
CA LEU A 393 -22.71 -3.38 31.82
C LEU A 393 -23.00 -1.87 31.70
N VAL A 394 -22.96 -1.33 30.48
CA VAL A 394 -23.34 0.05 30.16
C VAL A 394 -24.04 0.01 28.81
N PRO A 395 -25.37 0.20 28.74
CA PRO A 395 -26.06 0.22 27.46
C PRO A 395 -25.56 1.43 26.66
N VAL A 396 -24.74 1.18 25.64
CA VAL A 396 -24.32 2.20 24.68
C VAL A 396 -25.39 2.30 23.62
N ASP A 397 -25.90 3.51 23.36
CA ASP A 397 -26.83 3.74 22.24
C ASP A 397 -26.06 3.68 20.91
N ASP A 398 -25.72 2.46 20.47
CA ASP A 398 -24.96 2.23 19.24
C ASP A 398 -25.75 2.48 17.97
N PHE A 399 -25.02 2.82 16.91
CA PHE A 399 -25.55 2.82 15.57
C PHE A 399 -25.43 1.42 14.94
N ASP A 400 -26.54 0.96 14.35
CA ASP A 400 -26.63 -0.34 13.68
C ASP A 400 -25.97 -0.25 12.30
N TRP A 401 -24.66 -0.49 12.26
CA TRP A 401 -23.88 -0.47 11.02
C TRP A 401 -24.20 -1.67 10.13
N PRO A 402 -24.28 -1.48 8.80
CA PRO A 402 -24.32 -2.60 7.89
C PRO A 402 -22.99 -3.39 7.96
N LEU A 403 -23.10 -4.72 7.86
CA LEU A 403 -21.92 -5.58 7.78
C LEU A 403 -21.10 -5.18 6.54
N THR A 404 -19.85 -4.79 6.77
CA THR A 404 -18.97 -4.33 5.69
C THR A 404 -17.65 -5.08 5.76
N SER A 405 -17.29 -5.73 4.65
CA SER A 405 -16.01 -6.43 4.51
C SER A 405 -15.33 -6.01 3.22
N ASN A 406 -14.11 -5.49 3.34
CA ASN A 406 -13.24 -5.15 2.22
C ASN A 406 -11.78 -5.39 2.65
N GLU A 407 -10.90 -5.75 1.71
CA GLU A 407 -9.47 -5.97 1.97
C GLU A 407 -8.79 -4.75 2.59
N ALA A 408 -9.13 -3.53 2.16
CA ALA A 408 -8.60 -2.30 2.75
C ALA A 408 -8.99 -2.11 4.22
N LEU A 409 -10.25 -2.38 4.58
CA LEU A 409 -10.70 -2.35 5.98
C LEU A 409 -10.06 -3.47 6.81
N ALA A 410 -9.84 -4.64 6.22
CA ALA A 410 -9.12 -5.73 6.86
C ALA A 410 -7.68 -5.33 7.16
N ALA A 411 -6.99 -4.70 6.20
CA ALA A 411 -5.64 -4.16 6.38
C ALA A 411 -5.59 -3.08 7.47
N MET A 412 -6.54 -2.14 7.49
CA MET A 412 -6.64 -1.14 8.57
C MET A 412 -6.84 -1.80 9.95
N THR A 413 -7.62 -2.88 10.02
CA THR A 413 -7.77 -3.66 11.26
C THR A 413 -6.46 -4.30 11.69
N LEU A 414 -5.61 -4.73 10.75
CA LEU A 414 -4.28 -5.26 11.08
C LEU A 414 -3.35 -4.19 11.67
N ALA A 415 -3.53 -2.95 11.23
CA ALA A 415 -2.78 -1.77 11.69
C ALA A 415 -3.43 -1.04 12.87
N ASP A 416 -4.46 -1.61 13.52
CA ASP A 416 -5.11 -1.01 14.69
C ASP A 416 -4.11 -0.81 15.84
N PRO A 417 -3.88 0.44 16.30
CA PRO A 417 -2.91 0.75 17.36
C PRO A 417 -3.08 -0.08 18.64
N LEU A 418 -4.27 -0.64 18.90
CA LEU A 418 -4.51 -1.50 20.07
C LEU A 418 -3.80 -2.86 20.02
N ARG A 419 -3.32 -3.30 18.85
CA ARG A 419 -2.64 -4.60 18.70
C ARG A 419 -1.20 -4.58 19.19
N ASP A 420 -0.49 -3.48 18.90
CA ASP A 420 0.90 -3.25 19.31
C ASP A 420 1.19 -1.75 19.22
N PHE A 421 1.16 -1.07 20.36
CA PHE A 421 1.08 0.38 20.44
C PHE A 421 2.45 1.05 20.56
N GLY A 422 2.76 1.95 19.62
CA GLY A 422 3.84 2.91 19.74
C GLY A 422 5.27 2.35 19.52
N PRO A 423 6.30 3.17 19.80
CA PRO A 423 7.71 2.78 19.64
C PRO A 423 8.18 1.73 20.65
N SER A 424 9.12 0.87 20.22
CA SER A 424 9.64 -0.26 20.99
C SER A 424 10.70 0.13 22.03
N ASP A 425 11.22 1.36 21.95
CA ASP A 425 12.04 1.96 23.01
C ASP A 425 11.29 2.09 24.35
N GLY A 426 9.95 2.05 24.28
CA GLY A 426 9.05 2.14 25.42
C GLY A 426 8.98 3.54 26.05
N GLU A 427 9.76 4.52 25.62
CA GLU A 427 9.75 5.87 26.23
C GLU A 427 8.44 6.59 25.90
N GLY A 428 8.05 6.60 24.62
CA GLY A 428 6.80 7.23 24.18
C GLY A 428 5.53 6.50 24.65
N TYR A 429 5.58 5.18 24.80
CA TYR A 429 4.44 4.39 25.30
C TYR A 429 4.23 4.55 26.81
N ARG A 430 5.30 4.52 27.62
CA ARG A 430 5.20 4.61 29.08
C ARG A 430 4.58 5.92 29.53
N GLU A 431 4.98 7.04 28.93
CA GLU A 431 4.38 8.35 29.23
C GLU A 431 2.86 8.35 28.99
N ILE A 432 2.41 7.77 27.88
CA ILE A 432 0.99 7.68 27.53
C ILE A 432 0.24 6.75 28.49
N ALA A 433 0.83 5.60 28.83
CA ALA A 433 0.23 4.64 29.77
C ALA A 433 0.11 5.24 31.18
N GLU A 434 1.15 5.92 31.67
CA GLU A 434 1.14 6.64 32.94
C GLU A 434 0.05 7.72 32.94
N LEU A 435 -0.03 8.51 31.86
CA LEU A 435 -1.03 9.57 31.73
C LEU A 435 -2.45 9.00 31.77
N VAL A 436 -2.75 7.93 31.02
CA VAL A 436 -4.07 7.27 31.04
C VAL A 436 -4.40 6.74 32.43
N SER A 437 -3.44 6.19 33.17
CA SER A 437 -3.65 5.74 34.55
C SER A 437 -4.05 6.87 35.50
N GLU A 438 -3.65 8.12 35.25
CA GLU A 438 -4.03 9.27 36.08
C GLU A 438 -5.55 9.56 36.09
N ILE A 439 -6.32 9.00 35.15
CA ILE A 439 -7.79 9.13 35.17
C ILE A 439 -8.40 8.52 36.44
N GLU A 440 -7.78 7.48 36.99
CA GLU A 440 -8.21 6.86 38.24
C GLU A 440 -7.98 7.78 39.45
N GLU A 441 -7.04 8.71 39.33
CA GLU A 441 -6.71 9.71 40.35
C GLU A 441 -7.58 10.97 40.26
N GLY A 442 -8.56 10.99 39.35
CA GLY A 442 -9.44 12.15 39.16
C GLY A 442 -8.87 13.21 38.23
N ARG A 443 -7.82 12.90 37.46
CA ARG A 443 -7.24 13.81 36.46
C ARG A 443 -7.81 13.55 35.06
N LYS A 444 -7.39 14.38 34.11
CA LYS A 444 -7.91 14.45 32.75
C LYS A 444 -6.76 14.25 31.73
N PRO A 445 -6.41 12.99 31.42
CA PRO A 445 -5.29 12.68 30.54
C PRO A 445 -5.34 13.38 29.17
N GLY A 446 -6.50 13.46 28.53
CA GLY A 446 -6.68 14.08 27.22
C GLY A 446 -6.46 15.58 27.24
N GLU A 447 -7.08 16.30 28.18
CA GLU A 447 -6.82 17.74 28.37
C GLU A 447 -5.32 18.00 28.67
N MET A 448 -4.68 17.14 29.48
CA MET A 448 -3.26 17.27 29.82
C MET A 448 -2.33 17.01 28.62
N LEU A 449 -2.65 16.01 27.78
CA LEU A 449 -1.87 15.71 26.59
C LEU A 449 -2.04 16.78 25.52
N ALA A 450 -3.27 17.26 25.29
CA ALA A 450 -3.57 18.32 24.33
C ALA A 450 -2.86 19.64 24.67
N ALA A 451 -2.59 19.90 25.96
CA ALA A 451 -1.82 21.07 26.38
C ALA A 451 -0.31 20.96 26.07
N LYS A 452 0.22 19.75 25.89
CA LYS A 452 1.67 19.48 25.72
C LYS A 452 2.04 19.10 24.28
N ASP A 453 1.17 18.38 23.59
CA ASP A 453 1.43 17.79 22.27
C ASP A 453 0.54 18.46 21.21
N PRO A 454 1.12 19.29 20.31
CA PRO A 454 0.37 19.96 19.25
C PRO A 454 -0.34 19.00 18.28
N ARG A 455 0.20 17.80 18.06
CA ARG A 455 -0.42 16.80 17.19
C ARG A 455 -1.67 16.23 17.85
N PHE A 456 -1.60 15.94 19.15
CA PHE A 456 -2.76 15.51 19.91
C PHE A 456 -3.80 16.62 20.07
N ALA A 457 -3.35 17.86 20.28
CA ALA A 457 -4.23 19.03 20.35
C ALA A 457 -5.09 19.19 19.09
N ALA A 458 -4.55 18.85 17.91
CA ALA A 458 -5.25 18.95 16.63
C ALA A 458 -6.37 17.90 16.45
N ILE A 459 -6.30 16.75 17.13
CA ILE A 459 -7.37 15.72 17.10
C ILE A 459 -8.39 15.89 18.22
N TRP A 460 -8.00 16.54 19.32
CA TRP A 460 -8.82 16.72 20.52
C TRP A 460 -9.89 17.79 20.33
N THR A 461 -11.15 17.41 20.51
CA THR A 461 -12.33 18.27 20.28
C THR A 461 -13.16 18.47 21.54
N PRO A 462 -14.11 19.43 21.57
CA PRO A 462 -15.00 19.61 22.72
C PRO A 462 -15.79 18.35 23.09
N LEU A 463 -16.24 17.57 22.11
CA LEU A 463 -16.88 16.27 22.34
C LEU A 463 -15.98 15.32 23.15
N ASP A 464 -14.70 15.24 22.79
CA ASP A 464 -13.73 14.35 23.44
C ASP A 464 -13.51 14.79 24.92
N ALA A 465 -13.49 16.10 25.18
CA ALA A 465 -13.43 16.67 26.53
C ALA A 465 -14.71 16.41 27.35
N GLU A 466 -15.90 16.43 26.73
CA GLU A 466 -17.15 16.04 27.39
C GLU A 466 -17.19 14.54 27.72
N ILE A 467 -16.70 13.68 26.81
CA ILE A 467 -16.57 12.23 27.03
C ILE A 467 -15.66 11.97 28.23
N GLU A 468 -14.45 12.55 28.25
CA GLU A 468 -13.51 12.39 29.37
C GLU A 468 -14.13 12.85 30.69
N ARG A 469 -14.82 14.00 30.71
CA ARG A 469 -15.48 14.51 31.91
C ARG A 469 -16.59 13.58 32.40
N ALA A 470 -17.36 12.98 31.50
CA ALA A 470 -18.41 12.03 31.84
C ALA A 470 -17.83 10.73 32.40
N VAL A 471 -16.76 10.18 31.78
CA VAL A 471 -16.04 9.02 32.28
C VAL A 471 -15.50 9.28 33.69
N LEU A 472 -14.85 10.43 33.91
CA LEU A 472 -14.28 10.81 35.20
C LEU A 472 -15.32 10.91 36.33
N GLN A 473 -16.54 11.34 36.02
CA GLN A 473 -17.62 11.42 37.00
C GLN A 473 -18.06 10.05 37.50
N GLU A 474 -17.95 9.03 36.65
CA GLU A 474 -18.40 7.65 36.88
C GLU A 474 -17.29 6.72 37.40
N THR A 475 -16.01 7.06 37.17
CA THR A 475 -14.85 6.27 37.64
C THR A 475 -14.48 6.52 39.10
N LYS A 476 -15.17 7.44 39.80
CA LYS A 476 -14.95 7.69 41.22
C LYS A 476 -15.14 6.40 42.04
N PRO A 477 -14.26 6.10 43.01
CA PRO A 477 -14.27 4.83 43.71
C PRO A 477 -15.55 4.62 44.53
N GLY A 478 -16.46 3.79 44.01
CA GLY A 478 -17.55 3.18 44.76
C GLY A 478 -17.11 1.89 45.43
N ARG A 479 -17.70 1.54 46.59
CA ARG A 479 -17.33 0.34 47.36
C ARG A 479 -18.05 -0.95 46.91
N ASP A 480 -19.00 -0.87 45.98
CA ASP A 480 -19.77 -2.03 45.51
C ASP A 480 -19.16 -2.72 44.27
N LYS A 481 -19.30 -4.04 44.19
CA LYS A 481 -18.79 -4.92 43.12
C LYS A 481 -19.41 -4.60 41.75
N ALA A 482 -20.70 -4.23 41.69
CA ALA A 482 -21.35 -3.82 40.45
C ALA A 482 -20.74 -2.52 39.91
N THR A 483 -20.43 -1.57 40.80
CA THR A 483 -19.74 -0.32 40.47
C THR A 483 -18.30 -0.57 39.99
N MET A 484 -17.59 -1.54 40.56
CA MET A 484 -16.23 -1.90 40.09
C MET A 484 -16.23 -2.49 38.67
N LYS A 485 -17.18 -3.39 38.35
CA LYS A 485 -17.30 -3.94 36.99
C LYS A 485 -17.58 -2.84 35.97
N ARG A 486 -18.56 -1.97 36.25
CA ARG A 486 -18.90 -0.82 35.41
C ARG A 486 -17.70 0.12 35.23
N ARG A 487 -16.98 0.42 36.31
CA ARG A 487 -15.75 1.23 36.28
C ARG A 487 -14.69 0.60 35.39
N ASN A 488 -14.35 -0.67 35.60
CA ASN A 488 -13.30 -1.35 34.82
C ASN A 488 -13.65 -1.42 33.33
N TRP A 489 -14.93 -1.65 33.01
CA TRP A 489 -15.41 -1.60 31.64
C TRP A 489 -15.25 -0.20 31.03
N LEU A 490 -15.66 0.86 31.75
CA LEU A 490 -15.53 2.26 31.30
C LEU A 490 -14.06 2.66 31.08
N LEU A 491 -13.18 2.27 32.00
CA LEU A 491 -11.74 2.51 31.87
C LEU A 491 -11.14 1.75 30.69
N GLY A 492 -11.56 0.50 30.48
CA GLY A 492 -11.17 -0.29 29.30
C GLY A 492 -11.64 0.36 27.99
N TRP A 493 -12.90 0.81 27.93
CA TRP A 493 -13.44 1.52 26.77
C TRP A 493 -12.69 2.83 26.52
N TYR A 494 -12.50 3.65 27.56
CA TYR A 494 -11.79 4.94 27.43
C TYR A 494 -10.33 4.73 27.04
N GLY A 495 -9.66 3.71 27.58
CA GLY A 495 -8.32 3.33 27.17
C GLY A 495 -8.26 3.01 25.66
N ARG A 496 -9.17 2.17 25.15
CA ARG A 496 -9.24 1.84 23.72
C ARG A 496 -9.43 3.09 22.85
N TYR A 497 -10.38 3.94 23.25
CA TYR A 497 -10.68 5.20 22.59
C TYR A 497 -9.46 6.13 22.59
N PHE A 498 -8.80 6.30 23.73
CA PHE A 498 -7.64 7.18 23.90
C PHE A 498 -6.42 6.69 23.12
N TYR A 499 -6.05 5.41 23.21
CA TYR A 499 -4.90 4.86 22.50
C TYR A 499 -5.07 4.96 20.97
N ARG A 500 -6.27 4.70 20.43
CA ARG A 500 -6.51 4.91 18.99
C ARG A 500 -6.45 6.37 18.59
N MET A 501 -6.94 7.28 19.42
CA MET A 501 -6.83 8.72 19.19
C MET A 501 -5.37 9.18 19.17
N VAL A 502 -4.55 8.77 20.15
CA VAL A 502 -3.12 9.04 20.18
C VAL A 502 -2.42 8.43 18.96
N GLY A 503 -2.76 7.17 18.64
CA GLY A 503 -2.21 6.46 17.49
C GLY A 503 -2.48 7.19 16.19
N LEU A 504 -3.71 7.64 15.96
CA LEU A 504 -4.06 8.40 14.76
C LEU A 504 -3.39 9.78 14.75
N ALA A 505 -3.33 10.48 15.88
CA ALA A 505 -2.72 11.82 15.96
C ALA A 505 -1.20 11.81 15.73
N ARG A 506 -0.51 10.81 16.27
CA ARG A 506 0.94 10.67 16.13
C ARG A 506 1.35 9.92 14.86
N GLY A 507 0.42 9.23 14.20
CA GLY A 507 0.70 8.37 13.06
C GLY A 507 1.36 7.05 13.47
N TRP A 508 0.93 6.48 14.61
CA TRP A 508 1.42 5.22 15.16
C TRP A 508 0.45 4.07 14.81
N PRO A 509 0.62 3.39 13.66
CA PRO A 509 -0.05 2.11 13.42
C PRO A 509 0.41 1.03 14.42
N ALA A 510 -0.31 -0.09 14.43
CA ALA A 510 0.18 -1.32 15.06
C ALA A 510 1.59 -1.65 14.56
N HIS A 511 2.47 -2.14 15.43
CA HIS A 511 3.82 -2.57 15.07
C HIS A 511 4.69 -1.44 14.50
N PHE A 512 4.47 -0.20 14.95
CA PHE A 512 5.16 1.02 14.50
C PHE A 512 6.67 0.84 14.27
N SER A 513 7.37 0.21 15.22
CA SER A 513 8.82 0.03 15.16
C SER A 513 9.26 -0.95 14.08
N LEU A 514 8.47 -2.02 13.86
CA LEU A 514 8.75 -2.97 12.78
C LEU A 514 8.48 -2.36 11.41
N ILE A 515 7.45 -1.52 11.28
CA ILE A 515 7.17 -0.79 10.05
C ILE A 515 8.28 0.21 9.76
N SER A 516 8.79 0.89 10.78
CA SER A 516 9.91 1.83 10.64
C SER A 516 11.19 1.10 10.21
N GLU A 517 11.54 -0.04 10.83
CA GLU A 517 12.67 -0.90 10.41
C GLU A 517 12.49 -1.41 8.95
N TRP A 518 11.25 -1.69 8.52
CA TRP A 518 10.98 -2.06 7.13
C TRP A 518 11.29 -0.91 6.16
N GLN A 519 10.86 0.31 6.48
CA GLN A 519 11.14 1.51 5.67
C GLN A 519 12.65 1.84 5.64
N GLU A 520 13.35 1.69 6.77
CA GLU A 520 14.81 1.82 6.83
C GLU A 520 15.51 0.76 5.96
N SER A 521 15.05 -0.49 6.03
CA SER A 521 15.55 -1.59 5.20
C SER A 521 15.36 -1.32 3.71
N TRP A 522 14.22 -0.71 3.34
CA TRP A 522 13.97 -0.29 1.96
C TRP A 522 14.98 0.78 1.52
N LEU A 523 15.24 1.79 2.37
CA LEU A 523 16.22 2.84 2.08
C LEU A 523 17.64 2.29 1.94
N ASP A 524 18.03 1.37 2.81
CA ASP A 524 19.35 0.71 2.75
C ASP A 524 19.48 -0.15 1.49
N ALA A 525 18.46 -0.94 1.15
CA ALA A 525 18.43 -1.74 -0.08
C ALA A 525 18.56 -0.86 -1.34
N ASN A 526 17.78 0.22 -1.42
CA ASN A 526 17.79 1.13 -2.56
C ASN A 526 19.14 1.87 -2.72
N LYS A 527 19.73 2.35 -1.62
CA LYS A 527 20.95 3.18 -1.66
C LYS A 527 22.26 2.38 -1.69
N ARG A 528 22.29 1.23 -1.01
CA ARG A 528 23.53 0.48 -0.74
C ARG A 528 23.54 -0.91 -1.36
N GLY A 529 22.38 -1.44 -1.76
CA GLY A 529 22.27 -2.83 -2.23
C GLY A 529 22.38 -3.86 -1.10
N SER A 530 22.18 -3.45 0.15
CA SER A 530 22.43 -4.27 1.35
C SER A 530 21.44 -3.93 2.47
N LEU A 531 21.30 -4.82 3.46
CA LEU A 531 20.54 -4.55 4.68
C LEU A 531 21.47 -4.16 5.85
N SER A 532 20.87 -3.76 6.98
CA SER A 532 21.63 -3.63 8.23
C SER A 532 22.24 -4.98 8.62
N SER A 533 23.48 -4.99 9.12
CA SER A 533 24.17 -6.24 9.47
C SER A 533 23.42 -7.05 10.53
N ALA A 534 22.67 -6.38 11.41
CA ALA A 534 21.84 -7.03 12.41
C ALA A 534 20.67 -7.80 11.77
N LEU A 535 19.98 -7.18 10.81
CA LEU A 535 18.88 -7.82 10.09
C LEU A 535 19.39 -8.94 9.18
N GLU A 536 20.50 -8.73 8.48
CA GLU A 536 21.15 -9.76 7.67
C GLU A 536 21.52 -10.99 8.52
N ASN A 537 22.12 -10.79 9.69
CA ASN A 537 22.40 -11.87 10.65
C ASN A 537 21.13 -12.63 11.03
N ALA A 538 20.05 -11.93 11.36
CA ALA A 538 18.78 -12.52 11.77
C ALA A 538 18.12 -13.33 10.64
N LEU A 539 18.15 -12.82 9.40
CA LEU A 539 17.66 -13.55 8.22
C LEU A 539 18.49 -14.81 7.97
N PHE A 540 19.82 -14.74 8.11
CA PHE A 540 20.67 -15.92 8.04
C PHE A 540 20.37 -16.93 9.16
N GLU A 541 20.07 -16.50 10.38
CA GLU A 541 19.67 -17.41 11.46
C GLU A 541 18.31 -18.08 11.20
N ILE A 542 17.39 -17.39 10.52
CA ILE A 542 16.12 -17.99 10.06
C ILE A 542 16.39 -19.07 9.01
N VAL A 543 17.16 -18.75 7.98
CA VAL A 543 17.34 -19.66 6.84
C VAL A 543 18.38 -20.75 7.15
N MET A 544 19.41 -20.44 7.92
CA MET A 544 20.51 -21.34 8.32
C MET A 544 20.71 -21.32 9.85
N PRO A 545 19.80 -21.94 10.64
CA PRO A 545 19.92 -21.98 12.08
C PRO A 545 21.15 -22.81 12.50
N GLY A 546 22.18 -22.15 13.02
CA GLY A 546 23.41 -22.82 13.44
C GLY A 546 23.32 -23.43 14.84
N ASP A 547 23.97 -24.58 15.04
CA ASP A 547 24.36 -25.04 16.38
C ASP A 547 25.57 -24.19 16.80
N GLY A 548 25.40 -23.35 17.83
CA GLY A 548 26.22 -22.19 18.21
C GLY A 548 27.73 -22.38 18.47
N GLN A 549 28.40 -23.43 17.97
CA GLN A 549 29.85 -23.64 18.07
C GLN A 549 30.63 -23.65 16.76
N ARG A 550 30.00 -23.83 15.58
CA ARG A 550 30.74 -23.93 14.29
C ARG A 550 30.25 -23.05 13.14
N GLY A 551 29.07 -22.43 13.25
CA GLY A 551 28.50 -21.63 12.14
C GLY A 551 28.18 -22.47 10.89
N GLU A 552 28.06 -23.78 11.08
CA GLU A 552 27.65 -24.77 10.08
C GLU A 552 26.22 -25.18 10.39
N THR A 553 25.40 -25.32 9.34
CA THR A 553 24.02 -25.84 9.44
C THR A 553 23.92 -27.12 8.63
N TYR A 554 23.29 -28.15 9.21
CA TYR A 554 23.10 -29.44 8.55
C TYR A 554 21.64 -29.64 8.17
N PHE A 555 21.39 -29.83 6.88
CA PHE A 555 20.05 -30.11 6.34
C PHE A 555 19.94 -31.54 5.83
N SER A 556 18.82 -32.20 6.10
CA SER A 556 18.52 -33.51 5.51
C SER A 556 18.24 -33.39 4.02
N ILE A 557 18.66 -34.40 3.24
CA ILE A 557 18.40 -34.47 1.80
C ILE A 557 16.93 -34.79 1.51
N LEU A 558 16.33 -35.69 2.31
CA LEU A 558 15.00 -36.28 2.06
C LEU A 558 13.97 -36.00 3.16
N GLY A 559 14.36 -35.32 4.24
CA GLY A 559 13.48 -34.99 5.37
C GLY A 559 13.04 -33.52 5.36
N PRO A 560 11.96 -33.19 6.11
CA PRO A 560 11.57 -31.80 6.34
C PRO A 560 12.73 -31.05 7.00
N ARG A 561 13.03 -29.83 6.50
CA ARG A 561 14.18 -29.03 6.93
C ARG A 561 13.79 -28.00 7.99
N VAL A 562 12.69 -28.25 8.68
CA VAL A 562 12.07 -27.34 9.66
C VAL A 562 12.96 -27.16 10.89
N GLU A 563 13.71 -28.21 11.28
CA GLU A 563 14.66 -28.19 12.40
C GLU A 563 16.09 -28.49 11.92
N PRO A 564 17.13 -27.80 12.44
CA PRO A 564 18.51 -28.17 12.18
C PRO A 564 18.75 -29.60 12.67
N ALA A 565 19.33 -30.43 11.82
CA ALA A 565 19.63 -31.79 12.22
C ALA A 565 20.80 -31.77 13.21
N ASN A 566 20.55 -32.21 14.45
CA ASN A 566 21.64 -32.59 15.34
C ASN A 566 22.46 -33.66 14.63
N GLY A 567 23.74 -33.41 14.34
CA GLY A 567 24.66 -34.33 13.65
C GLY A 567 24.86 -35.69 14.34
N ALA A 568 24.07 -36.01 15.36
CA ALA A 568 24.00 -37.30 16.04
C ALA A 568 22.95 -38.26 15.44
N ALA A 569 21.98 -37.77 14.67
CA ALA A 569 20.97 -38.63 14.04
C ALA A 569 21.54 -39.33 12.80
N ALA A 570 21.16 -40.60 12.58
CA ALA A 570 21.58 -41.35 11.41
C ALA A 570 20.90 -40.81 10.14
N GLY A 571 21.66 -40.30 9.18
CA GLY A 571 21.10 -39.67 7.99
C GLY A 571 22.15 -39.14 7.00
N SER A 572 21.68 -38.78 5.81
CA SER A 572 22.47 -38.06 4.81
C SER A 572 22.19 -36.56 4.95
N TYR A 573 23.22 -35.80 5.25
CA TYR A 573 23.11 -34.36 5.49
C TYR A 573 23.96 -33.55 4.51
N ILE A 574 23.48 -32.35 4.23
CA ILE A 574 24.19 -31.33 3.46
C ILE A 574 24.59 -30.24 4.44
N GLU A 575 25.90 -30.02 4.51
CA GLU A 575 26.51 -28.95 5.30
C GLU A 575 26.46 -27.64 4.51
N LEU A 576 25.84 -26.63 5.10
CA LEU A 576 25.88 -25.24 4.63
C LEU A 576 26.69 -24.41 5.63
N SER A 577 27.72 -23.72 5.15
CA SER A 577 28.43 -22.72 5.95
C SER A 577 27.90 -21.35 5.56
N ARG A 578 27.57 -20.53 6.57
CA ARG A 578 27.17 -19.14 6.34
C ARG A 578 28.22 -18.35 5.53
N ARG A 579 29.50 -18.69 5.68
CA ARG A 579 30.61 -18.01 4.98
C ARG A 579 30.65 -18.23 3.47
N ASP A 580 29.89 -19.19 2.96
CA ASP A 580 29.82 -19.47 1.54
C ASP A 580 28.73 -18.63 0.84
N PHE A 581 27.96 -17.84 1.59
CA PHE A 581 26.83 -17.08 1.08
C PHE A 581 26.88 -15.62 1.53
N ASP A 582 26.56 -14.72 0.62
CA ASP A 582 26.33 -13.31 0.87
C ASP A 582 24.85 -12.99 0.59
N LEU A 583 24.30 -11.99 1.29
CA LEU A 583 22.95 -11.49 1.07
C LEU A 583 23.00 -10.13 0.39
N ARG A 584 22.42 -10.03 -0.80
CA ARG A 584 22.14 -8.73 -1.44
C ARG A 584 20.68 -8.37 -1.27
N ALA A 585 20.40 -7.07 -1.20
CA ALA A 585 19.06 -6.54 -1.19
C ALA A 585 18.92 -5.46 -2.25
N SER A 586 17.83 -5.51 -3.02
CA SER A 586 17.48 -4.49 -4.01
C SER A 586 16.02 -4.09 -3.82
N THR A 587 15.63 -2.95 -4.40
CA THR A 587 14.24 -2.53 -4.44
C THR A 587 13.65 -2.76 -5.82
N ALA A 588 12.37 -3.09 -5.86
CA ALA A 588 11.55 -3.15 -7.07
C ALA A 588 10.23 -2.43 -6.76
N GLY A 589 10.22 -1.10 -6.97
CA GLY A 589 9.18 -0.22 -6.44
C GLY A 589 9.22 -0.23 -4.91
N ASP A 590 8.08 -0.39 -4.27
CA ASP A 590 7.98 -0.50 -2.80
C ASP A 590 8.37 -1.89 -2.24
N ARG A 591 8.78 -2.85 -3.09
CA ARG A 591 9.21 -4.18 -2.62
C ARG A 591 10.71 -4.22 -2.36
N ILE A 592 11.09 -4.96 -1.32
CA ILE A 592 12.49 -5.30 -1.04
C ILE A 592 12.72 -6.73 -1.49
N GLU A 593 13.59 -6.90 -2.48
CA GLU A 593 14.02 -8.20 -3.00
C GLU A 593 15.34 -8.60 -2.34
N LEU A 594 15.40 -9.83 -1.90
CA LEU A 594 16.54 -10.47 -1.24
C LEU A 594 17.12 -11.51 -2.20
N THR A 595 18.42 -11.40 -2.46
CA THR A 595 19.15 -12.36 -3.29
C THR A 595 20.27 -12.97 -2.46
N PHE A 596 20.15 -14.26 -2.17
CA PHE A 596 21.24 -15.02 -1.57
C PHE A 596 22.18 -15.48 -2.68
N GLU A 597 23.40 -14.97 -2.64
CA GLU A 597 24.45 -15.27 -3.59
C GLU A 597 25.46 -16.22 -2.97
N LYS A 598 25.93 -17.21 -3.75
CA LYS A 598 27.00 -18.09 -3.31
C LYS A 598 28.35 -17.53 -3.74
N THR A 599 29.24 -17.36 -2.78
CA THR A 599 30.57 -16.77 -2.97
C THR A 599 31.58 -17.86 -3.24
N MET A 600 31.99 -18.00 -4.50
CA MET A 600 32.99 -18.98 -4.93
C MET A 600 34.35 -18.30 -5.14
N ARG A 601 35.42 -18.89 -4.60
CA ARG A 601 36.79 -18.36 -4.81
C ARG A 601 37.12 -18.26 -6.30
N GLY A 602 37.36 -17.05 -6.78
CA GLY A 602 37.79 -16.77 -8.16
C GLY A 602 36.70 -16.87 -9.23
N ARG A 603 35.41 -16.91 -8.84
CA ARG A 603 34.27 -16.80 -9.76
C ARG A 603 33.35 -15.68 -9.30
N GLU A 604 32.55 -15.15 -10.23
CA GLU A 604 31.51 -14.19 -9.88
C GLU A 604 30.47 -14.84 -8.95
N PRO A 605 29.93 -14.08 -7.98
CA PRO A 605 28.84 -14.54 -7.14
C PRO A 605 27.68 -15.03 -7.99
N LYS A 606 27.11 -16.19 -7.65
CA LYS A 606 25.97 -16.74 -8.37
C LYS A 606 24.72 -16.64 -7.50
N PRO A 607 23.62 -16.04 -7.98
CA PRO A 607 22.36 -16.04 -7.25
C PRO A 607 21.84 -17.48 -7.12
N VAL A 608 21.41 -17.83 -5.91
CA VAL A 608 20.92 -19.18 -5.56
C VAL A 608 19.45 -19.13 -5.15
N VAL A 609 19.05 -18.10 -4.41
CA VAL A 609 17.70 -17.93 -3.89
C VAL A 609 17.30 -16.47 -4.00
N GLU A 610 16.08 -16.24 -4.48
CA GLU A 610 15.42 -14.94 -4.47
C GLU A 610 14.18 -15.01 -3.57
N ALA A 611 13.97 -13.96 -2.78
CA ALA A 611 12.84 -13.85 -1.87
C ALA A 611 12.46 -12.39 -1.65
N VAL A 612 11.21 -12.13 -1.26
CA VAL A 612 10.79 -10.78 -0.84
C VAL A 612 10.95 -10.64 0.67
N LEU A 613 11.42 -9.49 1.14
CA LEU A 613 11.35 -9.09 2.55
C LEU A 613 10.01 -8.37 2.80
N ASP A 614 9.05 -9.08 3.36
CA ASP A 614 7.75 -8.54 3.78
C ASP A 614 7.67 -8.38 5.30
N PHE A 615 6.57 -7.78 5.77
CA PHE A 615 6.34 -7.54 7.19
C PHE A 615 6.45 -8.82 8.05
N HIS A 616 5.89 -9.94 7.59
CA HIS A 616 5.92 -11.18 8.36
C HIS A 616 7.32 -11.78 8.48
N LEU A 617 8.12 -11.78 7.40
CA LEU A 617 9.50 -12.25 7.45
C LEU A 617 10.37 -11.33 8.33
N LEU A 618 10.17 -10.01 8.21
CA LEU A 618 10.88 -9.03 9.04
C LEU A 618 10.54 -9.21 10.53
N ARG A 619 9.25 -9.35 10.86
CA ARG A 619 8.77 -9.57 12.23
C ARG A 619 9.42 -10.80 12.86
N GLU A 620 9.52 -11.90 12.12
CA GLU A 620 10.18 -13.11 12.62
C GLU A 620 11.70 -12.91 12.78
N ALA A 621 12.34 -12.19 11.85
CA ALA A 621 13.78 -11.87 11.95
C ALA A 621 14.08 -11.03 13.20
N VAL A 622 13.29 -9.99 13.44
CA VAL A 622 13.47 -9.11 14.60
C VAL A 622 13.14 -9.83 15.91
N ALA A 623 12.12 -10.69 15.95
CA ALA A 623 11.80 -11.48 17.15
C ALA A 623 12.96 -12.36 17.60
N ARG A 624 13.66 -12.99 16.65
CA ARG A 624 14.84 -13.83 16.93
C ARG A 624 16.03 -13.04 17.45
N LYS A 625 16.27 -11.82 16.95
CA LYS A 625 17.31 -10.90 17.47
C LYS A 625 17.14 -10.66 18.98
N GLY A 626 15.90 -10.65 19.48
CA GLY A 626 15.57 -10.46 20.89
C GLY A 626 15.67 -11.72 21.76
N GLY A 627 15.97 -12.89 21.19
CA GLY A 627 15.96 -14.17 21.90
C GLY A 627 14.54 -14.66 22.28
N HIS A 628 13.51 -14.04 21.72
CA HIS A 628 12.13 -14.47 21.87
C HIS A 628 11.84 -15.61 20.88
N GLY A 629 11.04 -16.60 21.32
CA GLY A 629 10.61 -17.72 20.48
C GLY A 629 9.75 -17.26 19.29
N PHE A 630 9.44 -18.21 18.42
CA PHE A 630 8.65 -18.00 17.21
C PHE A 630 7.36 -17.19 17.43
N THR A 631 7.04 -16.31 16.49
CA THR A 631 5.79 -15.55 16.50
C THR A 631 4.66 -16.32 15.81
N ASP A 632 3.39 -15.94 16.05
CA ASP A 632 2.23 -16.51 15.33
C ASP A 632 2.34 -16.36 13.80
N SER A 633 3.17 -15.41 13.32
CA SER A 633 3.46 -15.20 11.89
C SER A 633 4.27 -16.33 11.26
N LEU A 634 4.92 -17.21 12.05
CA LEU A 634 5.71 -18.32 11.52
C LEU A 634 4.89 -19.20 10.57
N SER A 635 3.64 -19.50 10.94
CA SER A 635 2.74 -20.34 10.14
C SER A 635 2.51 -19.82 8.71
N LEU A 636 2.59 -18.50 8.51
CA LEU A 636 2.41 -17.84 7.21
C LEU A 636 3.68 -17.87 6.35
N ILE A 637 4.87 -17.82 6.98
CA ILE A 637 6.16 -17.69 6.30
C ILE A 637 6.97 -18.99 6.24
N GLU A 638 6.62 -20.00 7.01
CA GLU A 638 7.33 -21.29 7.04
C GLU A 638 7.47 -21.93 5.65
N PRO A 639 6.44 -21.97 4.78
CA PRO A 639 6.60 -22.50 3.42
C PRO A 639 7.57 -21.68 2.55
N ARG A 640 7.77 -20.39 2.85
CA ARG A 640 8.74 -19.54 2.16
C ARG A 640 10.15 -19.78 2.68
N ILE A 641 10.31 -19.85 4.01
CA ILE A 641 11.60 -20.18 4.63
C ILE A 641 12.09 -21.55 4.14
N GLU A 642 11.21 -22.55 4.05
CA GLU A 642 11.56 -23.88 3.53
C GLU A 642 12.00 -23.81 2.06
N ARG A 643 11.34 -22.99 1.22
CA ARG A 643 11.77 -22.76 -0.17
C ARG A 643 13.15 -22.14 -0.24
N MET A 644 13.46 -21.17 0.63
CA MET A 644 14.80 -20.57 0.69
C MET A 644 15.84 -21.62 1.11
N ARG A 645 15.56 -22.38 2.17
CA ARG A 645 16.42 -23.49 2.63
C ARG A 645 16.67 -24.51 1.51
N ALA A 646 15.62 -24.94 0.84
CA ALA A 646 15.71 -25.89 -0.27
C ALA A 646 16.57 -25.34 -1.43
N GLY A 647 16.41 -24.05 -1.76
CA GLY A 647 17.20 -23.40 -2.80
C GLY A 647 18.69 -23.31 -2.45
N LEU A 648 19.04 -22.93 -1.21
CA LEU A 648 20.44 -22.92 -0.75
C LEU A 648 21.07 -24.32 -0.82
N VAL A 649 20.33 -25.34 -0.40
CA VAL A 649 20.75 -26.75 -0.49
C VAL A 649 20.96 -27.17 -1.95
N ALA A 650 20.04 -26.83 -2.85
CA ALA A 650 20.16 -27.13 -4.28
C ALA A 650 21.36 -26.41 -4.92
N GLY A 651 21.60 -25.15 -4.57
CA GLY A 651 22.78 -24.41 -5.01
C GLY A 651 24.09 -24.99 -4.49
N GLN A 652 24.08 -25.58 -3.28
CA GLN A 652 25.22 -26.32 -2.75
C GLN A 652 25.45 -27.62 -3.53
N LEU A 653 24.40 -28.35 -3.90
CA LEU A 653 24.47 -29.61 -4.65
C LEU A 653 24.91 -29.43 -6.11
N ALA A 654 24.51 -28.34 -6.75
CA ALA A 654 24.85 -28.06 -8.15
C ALA A 654 26.35 -27.77 -8.36
N ASP A 655 27.09 -27.51 -7.28
CA ASP A 655 28.50 -27.17 -7.31
C ASP A 655 29.38 -28.42 -7.42
N ARG A 656 29.87 -28.68 -8.64
CA ARG A 656 30.66 -29.87 -8.98
C ARG A 656 32.06 -29.91 -8.33
N ASP A 657 32.58 -28.77 -7.88
CA ASP A 657 33.92 -28.67 -7.29
C ASP A 657 33.97 -29.05 -5.80
N ASN A 658 32.82 -29.25 -5.15
CA ASN A 658 32.69 -29.47 -3.70
C ASN A 658 32.34 -30.91 -3.27
N SER A 659 32.84 -31.91 -4.01
CA SER A 659 32.64 -33.35 -3.74
C SER A 659 33.07 -33.86 -2.35
N ARG A 660 33.62 -33.01 -1.46
CA ARG A 660 34.13 -33.33 -0.13
C ARG A 660 33.26 -32.91 1.07
N ARG A 661 32.08 -32.30 0.87
CA ARG A 661 31.20 -31.82 1.97
C ARG A 661 29.89 -32.61 2.15
N TYR A 662 29.89 -33.87 1.74
CA TYR A 662 28.80 -34.80 2.04
C TYR A 662 29.16 -35.59 3.30
N GLN A 663 28.49 -35.33 4.42
CA GLN A 663 28.60 -36.19 5.59
C GLN A 663 27.49 -37.25 5.56
N PHE A 664 27.90 -38.49 5.33
CA PHE A 664 27.07 -39.66 5.55
C PHE A 664 27.29 -40.14 6.99
N ILE A 665 26.39 -39.76 7.89
CA ILE A 665 26.47 -40.19 9.28
C ILE A 665 25.79 -41.56 9.37
N ARG A 666 26.61 -42.64 9.28
CA ARG A 666 26.12 -44.00 9.51
C ARG A 666 25.75 -44.16 10.98
N GLY A 667 24.46 -44.38 11.26
CA GLY A 667 23.99 -44.74 12.59
C GLY A 667 24.77 -45.94 13.12
N ARG A 668 25.47 -45.78 14.24
CA ARG A 668 25.93 -46.94 15.01
C ARG A 668 24.68 -47.64 15.53
N HIS A 669 24.39 -48.82 15.00
CA HIS A 669 23.54 -49.78 15.70
C HIS A 669 24.18 -50.02 17.07
N VAL A 670 23.57 -49.46 18.12
CA VAL A 670 23.76 -49.98 19.47
C VAL A 670 23.06 -51.32 19.47
N VAL A 671 23.81 -52.37 19.15
CA VAL A 671 23.42 -53.73 19.52
C VAL A 671 23.48 -53.75 21.04
N SER A 672 22.32 -53.80 21.68
CA SER A 672 22.27 -54.06 23.12
C SER A 672 22.81 -55.48 23.36
N SER A 673 24.00 -55.56 23.94
CA SER A 673 24.51 -56.79 24.54
C SER A 673 24.33 -56.69 26.05
N ARG A 674 23.18 -57.22 26.50
CA ARG A 674 22.75 -57.55 27.87
C ARG A 674 22.66 -56.44 28.92
#